data_AF-A0A1V8ULR2-F1
#
_entry.id   AF-A0A1V8ULR2-F1
#
_cell.length_a   1.000
_cell.length_b   1.000
_cell.length_c   1.000
_cell.angle_alpha   90.00
_cell.angle_beta   90.00
_cell.angle_gamma   90.00
#
_symmetry.space_group_name_H-M   'P 1'
#
loop_
_entity.id
_entity.type
_entity.pdbx_description
1 polymer ?
#
loop_
_entity_poly.entity_id
_entity_poly.type
_entity_poly.pdbx_seq_one_letter_code
_entity_poly.pdbx_strand_id
1 'polypeptide(L)'
;MSNDVAIPRAPPLPASKSFQRARDAANRIFGYASRPPSPQDERPIQPSLEGRRRSGRLATLGASQNATASHKTGLEIKTLSINESGTHALLGGKDIFKTIRVENGVCVEEINLRAAIRSNPTQASGKPRQIYNIDIADVAWAKGDTGEFVAAATESGKIIIYDLGHAGLPAAQLHEHYRQVHRITCNPHKGSLLLSGSQDGTVRLWDVRDAKQPVGATKTRSNVQSKSKFAGTTDGVRDVKWSPTDAMDFAFATDSGSVQVWDMRYFNRPKVKIIAHSSTCMSVDWHPDGKHLASTGLDHMIKVWDTSVKSGRKGNWEIKTPYPLSNARWRPACEVGSVNDDDNTMRQCTQLLAAYDRSHPELHVWDLRRPTLPFRELAPYSEAPTDLLWHSQDLLWTVGRDGTFVQNDIQHSSIKVMDRCPVNASAISPTGEIASFNMRRKIRPILRHRRASSSHAPDSTLLSRSWADDSLDDSFLRAHPEIVKQQQRRRHSRQSSDVGVPIYPARTRVISLDQVFSQRRAVRPVQTAWRGQLPPAYCTDPLVFEYMAQQACLTWQQGSNESENLSNVDHIMAPLEAFTLDRAALTDPRNSVSLVTGGSAGIGLQTALLLHDISPDNRIIILDRQPPHPQQAPKSFINSPRVFYQSCDITSWSSQRAAFAAGAEKFGRIDNVFVNAGIAEHGEQFFGEELDGSGQLKEPDRRTYDVDLYAASDTVKLAIYWLRKNGKDGKGKKGGRIVMTASLAGYLASAGAPMYSAAKHGILGLLRSLKNDTATLSIALSIVAPGITLTDIVSGRDPGETLNAWAIRMRKLGVPINDPGEIATAVVWLMSLGMKGNGKGLLVQAGRCADVEEGLAKGRKEWMGEEMLGLFRGGRNAPLFPNKL
;
A
#
# COMPACT_ATOMS: atom_id res chain seq x y z
N MET A 1 31.08 -32.44 55.35
CA MET A 1 32.33 -33.23 55.33
C MET A 1 32.40 -33.99 54.00
N SER A 2 33.61 -34.47 53.64
CA SER A 2 33.97 -35.31 52.46
C SER A 2 33.70 -34.77 51.04
N ASN A 3 34.79 -34.56 50.31
CA ASN A 3 34.90 -34.55 48.84
C ASN A 3 35.15 -35.99 48.30
N ASP A 4 35.29 -36.11 46.97
CA ASP A 4 35.93 -37.20 46.18
C ASP A 4 35.09 -38.52 45.98
N VAL A 5 35.16 -39.38 44.95
CA VAL A 5 35.64 -39.46 43.52
C VAL A 5 35.32 -40.92 43.04
N ALA A 6 35.17 -41.35 41.77
CA ALA A 6 34.69 -40.82 40.47
C ALA A 6 34.61 -42.01 39.43
N ILE A 7 33.91 -41.85 38.28
CA ILE A 7 34.12 -42.60 36.98
C ILE A 7 33.63 -44.10 36.95
N PRO A 8 33.23 -44.74 35.80
CA PRO A 8 33.31 -44.36 34.36
C PRO A 8 31.96 -44.32 33.56
N ARG A 9 32.07 -44.04 32.25
CA ARG A 9 30.98 -43.93 31.25
C ARG A 9 30.67 -45.25 30.52
N ALA A 10 29.47 -45.32 29.89
CA ALA A 10 29.07 -46.30 28.87
C ALA A 10 29.03 -45.64 27.45
N PRO A 11 29.00 -46.43 26.33
CA PRO A 11 29.48 -45.98 25.02
C PRO A 11 28.43 -45.31 24.10
N PRO A 12 28.85 -44.62 23.02
CA PRO A 12 27.97 -44.02 21.99
C PRO A 12 27.69 -44.97 20.82
N LEU A 13 26.60 -44.74 20.07
CA LEU A 13 26.32 -45.13 18.66
C LEU A 13 24.88 -44.67 18.28
N PRO A 14 24.50 -44.52 16.99
CA PRO A 14 25.03 -43.60 15.97
C PRO A 14 23.97 -42.58 15.49
N ALA A 15 24.34 -41.66 14.58
CA ALA A 15 23.44 -40.62 14.07
C ALA A 15 22.40 -41.12 13.04
N SER A 16 21.17 -40.60 13.10
CA SER A 16 20.15 -40.75 12.06
C SER A 16 19.68 -39.39 11.52
N LYS A 17 19.49 -39.32 10.20
CA LYS A 17 19.19 -38.07 9.47
C LYS A 17 17.71 -37.68 9.54
N SER A 18 17.50 -36.39 9.34
CA SER A 18 16.21 -35.72 9.16
C SER A 18 15.29 -36.33 8.08
N PHE A 19 14.01 -36.45 8.41
CA PHE A 19 12.86 -36.31 7.51
C PHE A 19 11.92 -35.30 8.19
N GLN A 20 11.48 -34.17 7.64
CA GLN A 20 11.06 -33.90 6.26
C GLN A 20 9.95 -34.87 5.78
N ARG A 21 8.83 -34.91 6.53
CA ARG A 21 7.51 -35.43 6.10
C ARG A 21 6.38 -34.97 7.05
N ALA A 22 5.98 -33.70 6.93
CA ALA A 22 4.77 -33.16 7.58
C ALA A 22 4.16 -31.96 6.83
N ARG A 23 4.32 -31.89 5.50
CA ARG A 23 3.73 -30.84 4.65
C ARG A 23 3.01 -31.34 3.38
N ASP A 24 3.09 -32.63 3.07
CA ASP A 24 2.49 -33.23 1.86
C ASP A 24 1.22 -34.07 2.14
N ALA A 25 0.43 -33.68 3.14
CA ALA A 25 -0.79 -34.41 3.55
C ALA A 25 -2.11 -33.84 2.98
N ALA A 26 -2.08 -32.76 2.19
CA ALA A 26 -3.28 -32.04 1.75
C ALA A 26 -3.71 -32.27 0.29
N ASN A 27 -2.85 -32.85 -0.57
CA ASN A 27 -3.08 -32.93 -2.03
C ASN A 27 -3.49 -34.34 -2.54
N ARG A 28 -4.31 -35.09 -1.79
CA ARG A 28 -4.78 -36.43 -2.20
C ARG A 28 -6.24 -36.73 -1.80
N ILE A 29 -7.23 -36.00 -2.35
CA ILE A 29 -8.65 -36.42 -2.23
C ILE A 29 -9.41 -36.49 -3.57
N PHE A 30 -9.12 -35.65 -4.57
CA PHE A 30 -9.68 -35.80 -5.92
C PHE A 30 -8.59 -35.65 -7.00
N GLY A 31 -8.58 -36.52 -8.00
CA GLY A 31 -7.51 -36.55 -9.00
C GLY A 31 -7.94 -37.09 -10.36
N TYR A 32 -6.93 -37.30 -11.22
CA TYR A 32 -6.97 -37.99 -12.51
C TYR A 32 -7.68 -37.26 -13.69
N ALA A 33 -7.20 -37.36 -14.94
CA ALA A 33 -5.97 -37.98 -15.47
C ALA A 33 -5.56 -37.40 -16.83
N SER A 34 -4.29 -37.56 -17.20
CA SER A 34 -3.91 -38.23 -18.46
C SER A 34 -2.47 -38.76 -18.37
N ARG A 35 -2.16 -39.78 -19.19
CA ARG A 35 -1.05 -40.75 -18.98
C ARG A 35 0.27 -40.36 -19.69
N PRO A 36 1.41 -40.98 -19.30
CA PRO A 36 2.74 -40.69 -19.84
C PRO A 36 3.12 -41.57 -21.06
N PRO A 37 4.23 -41.25 -21.75
CA PRO A 37 5.02 -42.23 -22.48
C PRO A 37 6.00 -42.99 -21.55
N SER A 38 6.23 -44.25 -21.87
CA SER A 38 7.00 -45.23 -21.08
C SER A 38 8.49 -45.30 -21.55
N PRO A 39 9.38 -46.19 -21.05
CA PRO A 39 10.80 -45.88 -20.83
C PRO A 39 11.77 -46.65 -21.75
N GLN A 40 13.04 -46.78 -21.31
CA GLN A 40 14.24 -47.41 -21.93
C GLN A 40 15.19 -46.39 -22.61
N ASP A 41 16.51 -46.41 -22.41
CA ASP A 41 17.39 -47.38 -21.73
C ASP A 41 18.44 -46.73 -20.80
N GLU A 42 18.80 -47.43 -19.72
CA GLU A 42 20.02 -47.19 -18.95
C GLU A 42 21.16 -48.11 -19.45
N ARG A 43 22.38 -47.57 -19.67
CA ARG A 43 23.65 -48.31 -19.42
C ARG A 43 24.78 -47.36 -18.96
N PRO A 44 25.79 -47.83 -18.19
CA PRO A 44 26.52 -46.99 -17.24
C PRO A 44 28.07 -47.04 -17.37
N ILE A 45 28.80 -46.42 -16.41
CA ILE A 45 30.26 -46.62 -16.09
C ILE A 45 31.22 -45.89 -17.09
N GLN A 46 32.28 -45.11 -16.75
CA GLN A 46 33.01 -44.70 -15.51
C GLN A 46 33.69 -43.31 -15.72
N PRO A 47 34.42 -42.71 -14.74
CA PRO A 47 34.84 -41.30 -14.78
C PRO A 47 36.26 -41.07 -15.35
N SER A 48 36.54 -39.83 -15.75
CA SER A 48 37.91 -39.29 -15.89
C SER A 48 38.04 -37.96 -15.12
N LEU A 49 39.10 -37.86 -14.32
CA LEU A 49 39.53 -36.57 -13.76
C LEU A 49 40.16 -35.73 -14.88
N GLU A 50 39.75 -34.47 -15.00
CA GLU A 50 40.68 -33.40 -15.35
C GLU A 50 40.11 -32.02 -14.96
N GLY A 51 40.88 -31.25 -14.20
CA GLY A 51 40.44 -29.97 -13.69
C GLY A 51 40.67 -28.84 -14.69
N ARG A 52 39.62 -28.09 -15.03
CA ARG A 52 39.77 -26.70 -15.53
C ARG A 52 38.54 -25.86 -15.17
N ARG A 53 38.81 -24.64 -14.67
CA ARG A 53 37.82 -23.62 -14.33
C ARG A 53 36.80 -23.44 -15.46
N ARG A 54 35.55 -23.86 -15.25
CA ARG A 54 34.42 -23.43 -16.07
C ARG A 54 33.55 -22.50 -15.24
N SER A 55 33.67 -21.20 -15.55
CA SER A 55 32.64 -20.21 -15.23
C SER A 55 31.30 -20.72 -15.76
N GLY A 56 30.33 -20.91 -14.87
CA GLY A 56 28.98 -21.30 -15.23
C GLY A 56 28.25 -20.15 -15.91
N ARG A 57 28.43 -20.01 -17.23
CA ARG A 57 27.57 -19.16 -18.06
C ARG A 57 26.13 -19.67 -17.93
N LEU A 58 25.25 -18.86 -17.37
CA LEU A 58 23.83 -19.17 -17.18
C LEU A 58 22.93 -18.11 -17.81
N ALA A 59 21.68 -18.49 -18.07
CA ALA A 59 20.83 -17.88 -19.09
C ALA A 59 20.35 -16.45 -18.78
N THR A 60 20.31 -15.60 -19.80
CA THR A 60 19.74 -14.26 -19.76
C THR A 60 18.21 -14.30 -19.81
N LEU A 61 17.54 -13.52 -18.93
CA LEU A 61 16.09 -13.37 -18.93
C LEU A 61 15.60 -12.63 -20.19
N GLY A 62 14.90 -13.32 -21.07
CA GLY A 62 14.36 -12.75 -22.32
C GLY A 62 13.38 -11.59 -22.09
N ALA A 63 13.22 -10.72 -23.08
CA ALA A 63 12.46 -9.46 -22.99
C ALA A 63 10.94 -9.58 -22.70
N SER A 64 10.40 -10.79 -22.53
CA SER A 64 8.99 -11.06 -22.25
C SER A 64 8.73 -11.64 -20.85
N GLN A 65 9.73 -11.63 -19.97
CA GLN A 65 9.65 -12.22 -18.63
C GLN A 65 9.69 -11.11 -17.57
N ASN A 66 8.62 -10.96 -16.78
CA ASN A 66 8.57 -10.06 -15.63
C ASN A 66 9.66 -10.47 -14.62
N ALA A 67 10.58 -9.56 -14.32
CA ALA A 67 11.68 -9.79 -13.37
C ALA A 67 11.40 -9.26 -11.95
N THR A 68 10.13 -8.95 -11.63
CA THR A 68 9.73 -8.49 -10.29
C THR A 68 9.94 -9.60 -9.25
N ALA A 69 10.60 -9.28 -8.14
CA ALA A 69 10.89 -10.19 -7.04
C ALA A 69 10.71 -9.49 -5.70
N SER A 70 10.31 -10.21 -4.65
CA SER A 70 10.21 -9.65 -3.31
C SER A 70 10.72 -10.61 -2.24
N HIS A 71 11.27 -10.05 -1.17
CA HIS A 71 11.79 -10.78 -0.02
C HIS A 71 11.34 -10.13 1.27
N LYS A 72 10.58 -10.86 2.09
CA LYS A 72 10.08 -10.37 3.38
C LYS A 72 10.99 -10.84 4.50
N THR A 73 11.59 -9.88 5.21
CA THR A 73 12.47 -10.15 6.36
C THR A 73 11.76 -10.02 7.71
N GLY A 74 10.63 -9.30 7.75
CA GLY A 74 9.87 -9.03 8.98
C GLY A 74 10.53 -8.03 9.94
N LEU A 75 11.64 -7.39 9.55
CA LEU A 75 12.38 -6.40 10.33
C LEU A 75 12.52 -5.12 9.51
N GLU A 76 12.37 -3.95 10.14
CA GLU A 76 12.45 -2.65 9.46
C GLU A 76 13.77 -2.49 8.69
N ILE A 77 13.70 -2.33 7.36
CA ILE A 77 14.86 -2.02 6.52
C ILE A 77 14.87 -0.51 6.29
N LYS A 78 16.01 0.14 6.53
CA LYS A 78 16.18 1.60 6.48
C LYS A 78 16.97 2.07 5.26
N THR A 79 17.87 1.23 4.77
CA THR A 79 18.87 1.54 3.74
C THR A 79 19.22 0.27 2.96
N LEU A 80 19.62 0.43 1.69
CA LEU A 80 20.27 -0.65 0.95
C LEU A 80 21.48 -0.20 0.13
N SER A 81 22.38 -1.14 -0.12
CA SER A 81 23.48 -0.98 -1.08
C SER A 81 23.55 -2.18 -2.02
N ILE A 82 24.19 -2.00 -3.17
CA ILE A 82 24.36 -3.02 -4.20
C ILE A 82 25.85 -3.34 -4.38
N ASN A 83 26.20 -4.61 -4.57
CA ASN A 83 27.59 -5.00 -4.90
C ASN A 83 27.98 -4.55 -6.32
N GLU A 84 29.22 -4.80 -6.75
CA GLU A 84 29.68 -4.33 -8.07
C GLU A 84 29.07 -5.10 -9.25
N SER A 85 28.85 -6.41 -9.10
CA SER A 85 28.25 -7.26 -10.15
C SER A 85 26.71 -7.16 -10.22
N GLY A 86 26.09 -6.34 -9.39
CA GLY A 86 24.63 -6.18 -9.33
C GLY A 86 23.86 -7.42 -8.86
N THR A 87 24.54 -8.39 -8.26
CA THR A 87 23.95 -9.69 -7.86
C THR A 87 23.50 -9.73 -6.41
N HIS A 88 24.04 -8.86 -5.55
CA HIS A 88 23.77 -8.88 -4.11
C HIS A 88 23.34 -7.50 -3.60
N ALA A 89 22.29 -7.51 -2.77
CA ALA A 89 21.83 -6.40 -1.97
C ALA A 89 22.37 -6.54 -0.53
N LEU A 90 22.93 -5.48 0.01
CA LEU A 90 23.23 -5.32 1.42
C LEU A 90 22.09 -4.52 2.06
N LEU A 91 21.41 -5.10 3.05
CA LEU A 91 20.32 -4.45 3.77
C LEU A 91 20.81 -3.98 5.15
N GLY A 92 20.45 -2.76 5.52
CA GLY A 92 20.74 -2.19 6.84
C GLY A 92 19.53 -1.53 7.48
N GLY A 93 19.51 -1.52 8.81
CA GLY A 93 18.52 -0.84 9.63
C GLY A 93 18.77 -1.07 11.12
N LYS A 94 17.80 -0.69 11.95
CA LYS A 94 17.94 -0.75 13.41
C LYS A 94 18.25 -2.14 13.93
N ASP A 95 17.53 -3.17 13.44
CA ASP A 95 17.67 -4.56 13.88
C ASP A 95 18.10 -5.53 12.77
N ILE A 96 18.28 -5.04 11.55
CA ILE A 96 18.67 -5.82 10.36
C ILE A 96 20.06 -5.41 9.85
N PHE A 97 20.90 -6.40 9.57
CA PHE A 97 22.13 -6.23 8.79
C PHE A 97 22.45 -7.56 8.10
N LYS A 98 22.17 -7.66 6.79
CA LYS A 98 22.30 -8.92 6.04
C LYS A 98 22.59 -8.69 4.55
N THR A 99 23.15 -9.70 3.88
CA THR A 99 23.21 -9.76 2.42
C THR A 99 22.12 -10.67 1.85
N ILE A 100 21.55 -10.27 0.72
CA ILE A 100 20.61 -11.04 -0.10
C ILE A 100 21.18 -11.15 -1.51
N ARG A 101 21.25 -12.35 -2.06
CA ARG A 101 21.48 -12.56 -3.49
C ARG A 101 20.16 -12.48 -4.25
N VAL A 102 20.14 -11.72 -5.34
CA VAL A 102 18.96 -11.52 -6.21
C VAL A 102 19.31 -12.03 -7.60
N GLU A 103 18.69 -13.13 -8.00
CA GLU A 103 19.06 -13.86 -9.22
C GLU A 103 17.80 -14.46 -9.87
N ASN A 104 17.60 -14.20 -11.17
CA ASN A 104 16.48 -14.74 -11.95
C ASN A 104 15.07 -14.51 -11.35
N GLY A 105 14.86 -13.39 -10.66
CA GLY A 105 13.59 -13.08 -9.99
C GLY A 105 13.40 -13.79 -8.64
N VAL A 106 14.43 -14.45 -8.12
CA VAL A 106 14.44 -15.10 -6.80
C VAL A 106 15.41 -14.36 -5.88
N CYS A 107 14.98 -14.12 -4.64
CA CYS A 107 15.79 -13.54 -3.58
C CYS A 107 16.17 -14.64 -2.57
N VAL A 108 17.45 -14.69 -2.19
CA VAL A 108 17.98 -15.68 -1.22
C VAL A 108 18.85 -14.95 -0.20
N GLU A 109 18.61 -15.14 1.10
CA GLU A 109 19.51 -14.63 2.14
C GLU A 109 20.82 -15.42 2.15
N GLU A 110 21.96 -14.73 2.21
CA GLU A 110 23.27 -15.40 2.29
C GLU A 110 23.93 -15.19 3.66
N ILE A 111 24.33 -13.95 3.99
CA ILE A 111 25.11 -13.66 5.20
C ILE A 111 24.29 -12.79 6.13
N ASN A 112 23.90 -13.33 7.28
CA ASN A 112 23.30 -12.56 8.38
C ASN A 112 24.40 -11.96 9.25
N LEU A 113 24.95 -10.81 8.81
CA LEU A 113 26.01 -10.08 9.52
C LEU A 113 25.58 -9.71 10.95
N ARG A 114 24.30 -9.37 11.17
CA ARG A 114 23.75 -9.08 12.50
C ARG A 114 23.90 -10.25 13.46
N ALA A 115 23.56 -11.46 13.00
CA ALA A 115 23.73 -12.68 13.78
C ALA A 115 25.21 -12.98 14.04
N ALA A 116 26.06 -12.88 13.01
CA ALA A 116 27.50 -13.13 13.11
C ALA A 116 28.21 -12.17 14.10
N ILE A 117 27.78 -10.91 14.18
CA ILE A 117 28.27 -9.94 15.18
C ILE A 117 27.82 -10.34 16.59
N ARG A 118 26.55 -10.76 16.77
CA ARG A 118 26.00 -11.19 18.07
C ARG A 118 26.62 -12.50 18.57
N SER A 119 26.97 -13.43 17.67
CA SER A 119 27.57 -14.72 18.01
C SER A 119 29.07 -14.66 18.35
N ASN A 120 29.68 -13.47 18.38
CA ASN A 120 31.11 -13.30 18.64
C ASN A 120 31.36 -12.47 19.94
N PRO A 121 30.95 -13.00 21.12
CA PRO A 121 30.85 -12.23 22.36
C PRO A 121 32.18 -11.92 23.04
N THR A 122 33.28 -12.57 22.68
CA THR A 122 34.58 -12.42 23.35
C THR A 122 35.55 -11.52 22.56
N GLN A 123 36.24 -10.64 23.28
CA GLN A 123 37.48 -10.06 22.76
C GLN A 123 38.59 -11.13 22.75
N ALA A 124 39.64 -10.92 21.94
CA ALA A 124 40.87 -11.71 22.02
C ALA A 124 41.58 -11.64 23.40
N SER A 125 41.12 -10.75 24.28
CA SER A 125 41.53 -10.61 25.69
C SER A 125 40.69 -11.45 26.68
N GLY A 126 39.75 -12.27 26.20
CA GLY A 126 38.82 -13.05 27.03
C GLY A 126 37.70 -12.25 27.70
N LYS A 127 37.74 -10.91 27.65
CA LYS A 127 36.65 -10.06 28.18
C LYS A 127 35.42 -10.08 27.27
N PRO A 128 34.19 -10.05 27.81
CA PRO A 128 32.99 -9.88 27.01
C PRO A 128 33.04 -8.53 26.28
N ARG A 129 32.80 -8.54 24.96
CA ARG A 129 32.53 -7.32 24.18
C ARG A 129 31.19 -6.76 24.64
N GLN A 130 31.13 -5.44 24.86
CA GLN A 130 29.83 -4.79 25.01
C GLN A 130 29.05 -4.92 23.70
N ILE A 131 27.95 -5.67 23.73
CA ILE A 131 27.04 -5.87 22.60
C ILE A 131 26.18 -4.62 22.48
N TYR A 132 26.73 -3.56 21.88
CA TYR A 132 25.95 -2.39 21.52
C TYR A 132 24.98 -2.75 20.38
N ASN A 133 23.70 -2.35 20.48
CA ASN A 133 22.80 -2.44 19.34
C ASN A 133 23.23 -1.37 18.33
N ILE A 134 23.63 -1.79 17.13
CA ILE A 134 24.14 -0.90 16.09
C ILE A 134 22.93 -0.40 15.30
N ASP A 135 22.45 0.81 15.59
CA ASP A 135 21.41 1.43 14.75
C ASP A 135 22.06 1.95 13.46
N ILE A 136 21.80 1.25 12.36
CA ILE A 136 22.41 1.51 11.05
C ILE A 136 21.54 2.54 10.32
N ALA A 137 22.12 3.72 10.10
CA ALA A 137 21.50 4.80 9.36
C ALA A 137 21.62 4.59 7.84
N ASP A 138 22.80 4.17 7.36
CA ASP A 138 23.06 3.94 5.94
C ASP A 138 24.13 2.85 5.71
N VAL A 139 24.11 2.18 4.56
CA VAL A 139 25.09 1.14 4.19
C VAL A 139 25.74 1.38 2.82
N ALA A 140 27.02 1.03 2.70
CA ALA A 140 27.74 1.11 1.43
C ALA A 140 28.58 -0.16 1.17
N TRP A 141 28.51 -0.68 -0.05
CA TRP A 141 29.38 -1.78 -0.51
C TRP A 141 30.58 -1.21 -1.26
N ALA A 142 31.80 -1.55 -0.86
CA ALA A 142 33.01 -1.18 -1.58
C ALA A 142 33.08 -1.87 -2.97
N LYS A 143 33.94 -1.37 -3.86
CA LYS A 143 34.07 -1.84 -5.25
C LYS A 143 35.53 -2.19 -5.59
N GLY A 144 35.77 -2.81 -6.74
CA GLY A 144 37.07 -3.28 -7.20
C GLY A 144 37.73 -4.27 -6.23
N ASP A 145 39.05 -4.15 -6.06
CA ASP A 145 39.90 -4.97 -5.16
C ASP A 145 39.57 -4.84 -3.65
N THR A 146 38.51 -4.11 -3.32
CA THR A 146 37.93 -3.95 -2.00
C THR A 146 36.48 -4.44 -1.90
N GLY A 147 35.92 -5.10 -2.91
CA GLY A 147 34.53 -5.59 -2.94
C GLY A 147 34.13 -6.59 -1.83
N GLU A 148 35.09 -7.10 -1.07
CA GLU A 148 34.85 -7.92 0.14
C GLU A 148 34.44 -7.08 1.36
N PHE A 149 34.61 -5.75 1.32
CA PHE A 149 34.31 -4.86 2.43
C PHE A 149 32.94 -4.18 2.29
N VAL A 150 32.24 -4.10 3.42
CA VAL A 150 30.99 -3.35 3.56
C VAL A 150 31.08 -2.36 4.72
N ALA A 151 30.52 -1.18 4.53
CA ALA A 151 30.47 -0.10 5.51
C ALA A 151 29.05 0.05 6.06
N ALA A 152 28.92 0.19 7.38
CA ALA A 152 27.69 0.54 8.07
C ALA A 152 27.88 1.85 8.83
N ALA A 153 27.14 2.89 8.44
CA ALA A 153 27.05 4.16 9.14
C ALA A 153 26.01 4.07 10.26
N THR A 154 26.30 4.66 11.42
CA THR A 154 25.43 4.60 12.60
C THR A 154 24.86 5.95 12.99
N GLU A 155 23.74 5.93 13.71
CA GLU A 155 23.16 7.14 14.31
C GLU A 155 24.09 7.80 15.34
N SER A 156 25.01 7.03 15.93
CA SER A 156 26.03 7.54 16.87
C SER A 156 27.21 8.28 16.21
N GLY A 157 27.22 8.44 14.89
CA GLY A 157 28.32 9.04 14.13
C GLY A 157 29.48 8.09 13.81
N LYS A 158 29.49 6.87 14.35
CA LYS A 158 30.47 5.85 13.99
C LYS A 158 30.15 5.26 12.62
N ILE A 159 31.19 4.94 11.86
CA ILE A 159 31.10 4.11 10.65
C ILE A 159 31.96 2.87 10.90
N ILE A 160 31.43 1.69 10.65
CA ILE A 160 32.11 0.42 10.93
C ILE A 160 32.30 -0.31 9.60
N ILE A 161 33.54 -0.70 9.34
CA ILE A 161 33.92 -1.49 8.16
C ILE A 161 33.96 -2.96 8.57
N TYR A 162 33.24 -3.80 7.83
CA TYR A 162 33.22 -5.26 7.99
C TYR A 162 33.83 -5.93 6.76
N ASP A 163 34.52 -7.04 6.99
CA ASP A 163 34.98 -7.98 5.98
C ASP A 163 33.95 -9.11 5.85
N LEU A 164 33.43 -9.34 4.65
CA LEU A 164 32.47 -10.42 4.37
C LEU A 164 33.11 -11.82 4.48
N GLY A 165 34.42 -11.94 4.25
CA GLY A 165 35.17 -13.19 4.44
C GLY A 165 35.33 -13.58 5.92
N HIS A 166 35.28 -12.59 6.82
CA HIS A 166 35.38 -12.78 8.27
C HIS A 166 34.13 -12.22 8.98
N ALA A 167 32.95 -12.64 8.50
CA ALA A 167 31.66 -12.22 9.00
C ALA A 167 31.56 -12.26 10.54
N GLY A 168 31.25 -11.11 11.15
CA GLY A 168 31.10 -10.94 12.60
C GLY A 168 32.23 -10.18 13.30
N LEU A 169 33.35 -9.90 12.62
CA LEU A 169 34.40 -9.01 13.15
C LEU A 169 34.47 -7.69 12.38
N PRO A 170 34.51 -6.52 13.07
CA PRO A 170 34.82 -5.26 12.41
C PRO A 170 36.30 -5.23 12.00
N ALA A 171 36.57 -4.93 10.74
CA ALA A 171 37.92 -4.76 10.22
C ALA A 171 38.53 -3.42 10.69
N ALA A 172 37.72 -2.35 10.67
CA ALA A 172 38.07 -1.04 11.20
C ALA A 172 36.83 -0.27 11.69
N GLN A 173 37.08 0.75 12.51
CA GLN A 173 36.08 1.72 12.94
C GLN A 173 36.57 3.14 12.61
N LEU A 174 35.67 3.93 12.03
CA LEU A 174 35.84 5.35 11.69
C LEU A 174 34.94 6.13 12.66
N HIS A 175 35.48 7.07 13.42
CA HIS A 175 34.75 7.66 14.57
C HIS A 175 34.91 9.17 14.75
N GLU A 176 35.43 9.87 13.74
CA GLU A 176 35.63 11.31 13.83
C GLU A 176 34.34 12.15 13.68
N HIS A 177 33.25 11.56 13.17
CA HIS A 177 31.94 12.20 13.14
C HIS A 177 31.29 12.12 14.53
N TYR A 178 30.75 13.26 14.99
CA TYR A 178 30.21 13.41 16.35
C TYR A 178 28.67 13.46 16.42
N ARG A 179 28.00 13.34 15.26
CA ARG A 179 26.55 13.19 15.11
C ARG A 179 26.23 12.15 14.04
N GLN A 180 24.97 11.77 13.92
CA GLN A 180 24.46 10.83 12.93
C GLN A 180 25.07 11.05 11.53
N VAL A 181 25.60 9.98 10.95
CA VAL A 181 25.98 9.93 9.54
C VAL A 181 24.72 9.56 8.76
N HIS A 182 24.18 10.48 7.94
CA HIS A 182 22.94 10.27 7.20
C HIS A 182 23.16 9.48 5.91
N ARG A 183 24.33 9.61 5.26
CA ARG A 183 24.63 8.87 4.04
C ARG A 183 26.11 8.54 3.89
N ILE A 184 26.40 7.39 3.29
CA ILE A 184 27.73 6.93 2.88
C ILE A 184 27.74 6.44 1.44
N THR A 185 28.84 6.67 0.72
CA THR A 185 28.93 6.29 -0.70
C THR A 185 30.36 6.00 -1.14
N CYS A 186 30.55 4.84 -1.78
CA CYS A 186 31.83 4.45 -2.39
C CYS A 186 32.01 5.14 -3.75
N ASN A 187 33.24 5.53 -4.06
CA ASN A 187 33.57 6.17 -5.33
C ASN A 187 33.45 5.14 -6.48
N PRO A 188 32.65 5.43 -7.54
CA PRO A 188 32.39 4.48 -8.62
C PRO A 188 33.63 4.21 -9.50
N HIS A 189 34.61 5.12 -9.51
CA HIS A 189 35.86 4.98 -10.28
C HIS A 189 37.00 4.41 -9.43
N LYS A 190 36.96 4.63 -8.11
CA LYS A 190 37.99 4.21 -7.14
C LYS A 190 37.32 3.55 -5.94
N GLY A 191 36.89 2.31 -6.10
CA GLY A 191 36.06 1.56 -5.14
C GLY A 191 36.53 1.47 -3.70
N SER A 192 37.79 1.81 -3.41
CA SER A 192 38.35 1.92 -2.07
C SER A 192 38.04 3.23 -1.35
N LEU A 193 37.62 4.28 -2.06
CA LEU A 193 37.33 5.59 -1.45
C LEU A 193 35.86 5.67 -1.02
N LEU A 194 35.63 6.09 0.22
CA LEU A 194 34.31 6.22 0.83
C LEU A 194 34.08 7.68 1.26
N LEU A 195 32.94 8.26 0.91
CA LEU A 195 32.45 9.50 1.51
C LEU A 195 31.43 9.21 2.59
N SER A 196 31.38 10.07 3.60
CA SER A 196 30.31 10.10 4.61
C SER A 196 29.82 11.52 4.85
N GLY A 197 28.50 11.73 4.73
CA GLY A 197 27.82 12.98 5.08
C GLY A 197 27.10 12.86 6.42
N SER A 198 27.32 13.82 7.31
CA SER A 198 26.79 13.79 8.67
C SER A 198 25.99 15.04 9.04
N GLN A 199 25.08 14.87 10.00
CA GLN A 199 24.36 15.92 10.71
C GLN A 199 25.31 16.85 11.52
N ASP A 200 26.61 16.53 11.59
CA ASP A 200 27.65 17.43 12.09
C ASP A 200 28.06 18.54 11.09
N GLY A 201 27.47 18.56 9.89
CA GLY A 201 27.72 19.56 8.85
C GLY A 201 29.00 19.33 8.06
N THR A 202 29.64 18.16 8.23
CA THR A 202 30.88 17.80 7.55
C THR A 202 30.66 16.62 6.62
N VAL A 203 31.36 16.65 5.48
CA VAL A 203 31.63 15.45 4.69
C VAL A 203 33.06 15.01 4.96
N ARG A 204 33.30 13.72 5.13
CA ARG A 204 34.65 13.15 5.26
C ARG A 204 34.94 12.13 4.17
N LEU A 205 36.20 12.10 3.75
CA LEU A 205 36.75 11.10 2.84
C LEU A 205 37.59 10.08 3.60
N TRP A 206 37.37 8.80 3.32
CA TRP A 206 38.06 7.67 3.91
C TRP A 206 38.62 6.75 2.83
N ASP A 207 39.64 5.96 3.16
CA ASP A 207 40.16 4.89 2.31
C ASP A 207 39.93 3.55 3.01
N VAL A 208 39.05 2.72 2.45
CA VAL A 208 38.69 1.40 2.97
C VAL A 208 39.92 0.48 3.03
N ARG A 209 40.97 0.72 2.23
CA ARG A 209 42.22 -0.06 2.30
C ARG A 209 43.00 0.15 3.58
N ASP A 210 42.83 1.29 4.27
CA ASP A 210 43.45 1.51 5.58
C ASP A 210 42.91 0.53 6.66
N ALA A 211 41.75 -0.10 6.39
CA ALA A 211 41.16 -1.17 7.20
C ALA A 211 41.76 -2.56 6.95
N LYS A 212 42.51 -2.78 5.84
CA LYS A 212 43.19 -4.06 5.62
C LYS A 212 44.30 -4.23 6.66
N GLN A 213 44.24 -5.31 7.43
CA GLN A 213 45.32 -5.74 8.33
C GLN A 213 46.55 -6.15 7.51
N PRO A 214 47.78 -5.80 7.92
CA PRO A 214 48.95 -6.54 7.47
C PRO A 214 48.88 -7.97 8.02
N VAL A 215 49.26 -8.95 7.20
CA VAL A 215 49.23 -10.38 7.55
C VAL A 215 50.08 -10.61 8.82
N GLY A 216 49.44 -11.07 9.90
CA GLY A 216 50.09 -11.34 11.20
C GLY A 216 49.73 -10.40 12.35
N ALA A 217 48.98 -9.30 12.13
CA ALA A 217 48.59 -8.38 13.20
C ALA A 217 47.37 -8.87 14.02
N THR A 218 47.55 -9.08 15.33
CA THR A 218 46.52 -9.61 16.26
C THR A 218 45.59 -8.57 16.91
N LYS A 219 45.70 -7.28 16.55
CA LYS A 219 44.84 -6.20 17.07
C LYS A 219 44.07 -5.51 15.94
N THR A 220 42.74 -5.41 16.08
CA THR A 220 41.90 -4.57 15.20
C THR A 220 42.39 -3.13 15.20
N ARG A 221 42.54 -2.51 14.02
CA ARG A 221 42.77 -1.06 13.91
C ARG A 221 41.48 -0.32 14.33
N SER A 222 41.42 0.14 15.57
CA SER A 222 40.23 0.79 16.12
C SER A 222 39.99 2.21 15.56
N ASN A 223 41.03 2.84 15.01
CA ASN A 223 41.03 4.25 14.63
C ASN A 223 41.65 4.42 13.23
N VAL A 224 40.84 4.35 12.16
CA VAL A 224 41.25 4.89 10.85
C VAL A 224 40.90 6.38 10.82
N GLN A 225 41.82 7.22 10.33
CA GLN A 225 41.63 8.67 10.21
C GLN A 225 41.08 9.03 8.83
N SER A 226 40.35 10.14 8.74
CA SER A 226 39.88 10.67 7.46
C SER A 226 41.03 11.26 6.66
N LYS A 227 41.02 11.06 5.35
CA LYS A 227 42.01 11.65 4.43
C LYS A 227 41.78 13.14 4.24
N SER A 228 40.52 13.58 4.34
CA SER A 228 40.10 14.97 4.16
C SER A 228 38.73 15.22 4.79
N LYS A 229 38.55 16.45 5.30
CA LYS A 229 37.30 16.96 5.88
C LYS A 229 36.84 18.16 5.04
N PHE A 230 35.60 18.10 4.56
CA PHE A 230 34.95 19.14 3.78
C PHE A 230 33.85 19.78 4.61
N ALA A 231 33.92 21.10 4.81
CA ALA A 231 32.97 21.86 5.60
C ALA A 231 32.74 23.23 4.96
N GLY A 232 31.58 23.42 4.31
CA GLY A 232 31.20 24.68 3.64
C GLY A 232 30.01 25.42 4.29
N THR A 233 29.42 24.82 5.32
CA THR A 233 28.22 25.27 6.05
C THR A 233 28.23 24.65 7.45
N THR A 234 27.49 25.26 8.38
CA THR A 234 27.20 24.70 9.72
C THR A 234 26.01 23.74 9.74
N ASP A 235 25.35 23.56 8.60
CA ASP A 235 24.10 22.83 8.45
C ASP A 235 24.34 21.35 8.16
N GLY A 236 23.51 20.46 8.71
CA GLY A 236 23.65 19.01 8.56
C GLY A 236 23.58 18.55 7.10
N VAL A 237 24.35 17.52 6.76
CA VAL A 237 24.42 16.93 5.42
C VAL A 237 23.47 15.73 5.33
N ARG A 238 22.50 15.77 4.41
CA ARG A 238 21.46 14.73 4.25
C ARG A 238 21.83 13.62 3.28
N ASP A 239 22.38 13.98 2.13
CA ASP A 239 22.76 13.04 1.07
C ASP A 239 24.09 13.48 0.44
N VAL A 240 24.89 12.52 0.00
CA VAL A 240 26.18 12.76 -0.67
C VAL A 240 26.38 11.75 -1.80
N LYS A 241 26.79 12.23 -2.97
CA LYS A 241 27.01 11.42 -4.17
C LYS A 241 28.25 11.85 -4.96
N TRP A 242 29.07 10.88 -5.34
CA TRP A 242 30.16 11.05 -6.30
C TRP A 242 29.62 11.34 -7.71
N SER A 243 30.39 12.08 -8.50
CA SER A 243 30.14 12.23 -9.93
C SER A 243 30.35 10.90 -10.67
N PRO A 244 29.47 10.54 -11.62
CA PRO A 244 29.60 9.32 -12.42
C PRO A 244 30.63 9.45 -13.53
N THR A 245 31.20 10.64 -13.77
CA THR A 245 32.17 10.88 -14.86
C THR A 245 33.52 11.40 -14.38
N ASP A 246 33.57 12.26 -13.35
CA ASP A 246 34.83 12.73 -12.75
C ASP A 246 35.06 12.02 -11.41
N ALA A 247 36.13 11.23 -11.36
CA ALA A 247 36.54 10.48 -10.17
C ALA A 247 36.89 11.35 -8.95
N MET A 248 37.08 12.67 -9.12
CA MET A 248 37.44 13.58 -8.04
C MET A 248 36.25 14.36 -7.48
N ASP A 249 35.16 14.51 -8.24
CA ASP A 249 34.07 15.41 -7.87
C ASP A 249 32.92 14.70 -7.18
N PHE A 250 32.30 15.40 -6.23
CA PHE A 250 31.12 14.94 -5.51
C PHE A 250 30.22 16.12 -5.16
N ALA A 251 28.96 15.82 -4.87
CA ALA A 251 27.98 16.79 -4.42
C ALA A 251 27.33 16.32 -3.12
N PHE A 252 26.89 17.27 -2.29
CA PHE A 252 26.07 16.98 -1.11
C PHE A 252 24.96 18.01 -0.90
N ALA A 253 23.89 17.56 -0.25
CA ALA A 253 22.70 18.33 0.10
C ALA A 253 22.69 18.68 1.60
N THR A 254 22.23 19.89 1.95
CA THR A 254 22.17 20.38 3.34
C THR A 254 20.77 20.63 3.88
N ASP A 255 20.64 20.59 5.21
CA ASP A 255 19.42 20.98 5.96
C ASP A 255 18.92 22.39 5.61
N SER A 256 19.82 23.30 5.23
CA SER A 256 19.51 24.67 4.80
C SER A 256 19.00 24.81 3.36
N GLY A 257 18.69 23.71 2.67
CA GLY A 257 18.24 23.75 1.26
C GLY A 257 19.35 24.04 0.25
N SER A 258 20.62 24.02 0.68
CA SER A 258 21.78 24.25 -0.19
C SER A 258 22.34 22.97 -0.77
N VAL A 259 22.89 23.06 -1.98
CA VAL A 259 23.62 21.98 -2.64
C VAL A 259 25.03 22.48 -2.96
N GLN A 260 26.03 21.67 -2.64
CA GLN A 260 27.43 22.04 -2.80
C GLN A 260 28.18 20.98 -3.60
N VAL A 261 28.90 21.41 -4.63
CA VAL A 261 29.80 20.58 -5.44
C VAL A 261 31.24 20.84 -5.00
N TRP A 262 32.00 19.77 -4.82
CA TRP A 262 33.35 19.77 -4.28
C TRP A 262 34.27 18.88 -5.11
N ASP A 263 35.57 19.19 -5.05
CA ASP A 263 36.65 18.36 -5.57
C ASP A 263 37.38 17.76 -4.38
N MET A 264 37.57 16.44 -4.36
CA MET A 264 38.21 15.76 -3.24
C MET A 264 39.65 16.21 -2.96
N ARG A 265 40.30 16.89 -3.91
CA ARG A 265 41.66 17.44 -3.76
C ARG A 265 41.68 18.82 -3.09
N TYR A 266 40.55 19.54 -3.09
CA TYR A 266 40.44 20.92 -2.62
C TYR A 266 39.43 21.04 -1.48
N PHE A 267 39.86 20.64 -0.27
CA PHE A 267 39.00 20.53 0.91
C PHE A 267 38.63 21.85 1.60
N ASN A 268 39.19 22.98 1.14
CA ASN A 268 39.03 24.29 1.79
C ASN A 268 37.86 25.15 1.26
N ARG A 269 37.30 24.84 0.07
CA ARG A 269 36.14 25.57 -0.48
C ARG A 269 35.36 24.72 -1.50
N PRO A 270 34.03 24.88 -1.59
CA PRO A 270 33.24 24.26 -2.66
C PRO A 270 33.65 24.82 -4.05
N LYS A 271 33.59 23.96 -5.07
CA LYS A 271 33.65 24.35 -6.50
C LYS A 271 32.43 25.19 -6.86
N VAL A 272 31.25 24.76 -6.44
CA VAL A 272 29.96 25.43 -6.68
C VAL A 272 29.12 25.33 -5.42
N LYS A 273 28.47 26.43 -5.03
CA LYS A 273 27.42 26.45 -3.99
C LYS A 273 26.13 26.98 -4.62
N ILE A 274 25.05 26.24 -4.43
CA ILE A 274 23.71 26.48 -4.99
C ILE A 274 22.75 26.61 -3.81
N ILE A 275 21.91 27.64 -3.82
CA ILE A 275 20.75 27.75 -2.91
C ILE A 275 19.59 27.20 -3.72
N ALA A 276 19.22 25.94 -3.47
CA ALA A 276 18.35 25.19 -4.38
C ALA A 276 16.88 25.25 -3.94
N HIS A 277 16.65 24.97 -2.67
CA HIS A 277 15.33 24.80 -2.06
C HIS A 277 15.10 25.84 -0.97
N SER A 278 13.82 26.19 -0.73
CA SER A 278 13.42 27.06 0.39
C SER A 278 13.34 26.33 1.73
N SER A 279 13.35 25.00 1.69
CA SER A 279 13.32 24.07 2.81
C SER A 279 14.44 23.04 2.68
N THR A 280 14.57 22.10 3.62
CA THR A 280 15.58 21.05 3.64
C THR A 280 15.72 20.34 2.29
N CYS A 281 16.96 20.28 1.79
CA CYS A 281 17.30 19.47 0.62
C CYS A 281 17.55 18.03 1.08
N MET A 282 16.63 17.13 0.74
CA MET A 282 16.60 15.75 1.24
C MET A 282 17.54 14.82 0.47
N SER A 283 17.66 15.01 -0.86
CA SER A 283 18.44 14.13 -1.74
C SER A 283 19.13 14.92 -2.84
N VAL A 284 20.25 14.39 -3.32
CA VAL A 284 21.00 14.90 -4.47
C VAL A 284 21.43 13.73 -5.35
N ASP A 285 21.38 13.88 -6.66
CA ASP A 285 21.78 12.81 -7.59
C ASP A 285 22.35 13.37 -8.89
N TRP A 286 23.48 12.81 -9.35
CA TRP A 286 24.14 13.23 -10.57
C TRP A 286 23.48 12.59 -11.79
N HIS A 287 23.21 13.40 -12.81
CA HIS A 287 22.79 12.90 -14.11
C HIS A 287 23.94 12.12 -14.78
N PRO A 288 23.68 11.08 -15.59
CA PRO A 288 24.73 10.28 -16.22
C PRO A 288 25.69 11.02 -17.18
N ASP A 289 25.39 12.27 -17.57
CA ASP A 289 26.34 13.12 -18.33
C ASP A 289 27.43 13.78 -17.43
N GLY A 290 27.26 13.72 -16.11
CA GLY A 290 28.15 14.31 -15.11
C GLY A 290 28.22 15.84 -15.10
N LYS A 291 27.35 16.52 -15.85
CA LYS A 291 27.20 17.99 -15.84
C LYS A 291 25.98 18.43 -15.06
N HIS A 292 24.90 17.64 -15.17
CA HIS A 292 23.64 17.96 -14.52
C HIS A 292 23.51 17.30 -13.15
N LEU A 293 22.91 18.03 -12.22
CA LEU A 293 22.68 17.60 -10.85
C LEU A 293 21.21 17.81 -10.51
N ALA A 294 20.51 16.77 -10.06
CA ALA A 294 19.16 16.89 -9.51
C ALA A 294 19.23 17.08 -8.00
N SER A 295 18.40 17.98 -7.48
CA SER A 295 18.18 18.20 -6.05
C SER A 295 16.69 18.16 -5.74
N THR A 296 16.33 17.65 -4.56
CA THR A 296 14.94 17.54 -4.11
C THR A 296 14.79 17.94 -2.66
N GLY A 297 13.72 18.66 -2.33
CA GLY A 297 13.47 19.13 -0.98
C GLY A 297 12.04 18.91 -0.50
N LEU A 298 11.82 19.31 0.76
CA LEU A 298 10.51 19.36 1.38
C LEU A 298 9.63 20.51 0.83
N ASP A 299 10.14 21.30 -0.11
CA ASP A 299 9.42 22.38 -0.81
C ASP A 299 8.60 21.89 -2.02
N HIS A 300 8.38 20.58 -2.15
CA HIS A 300 7.65 19.92 -3.25
C HIS A 300 8.29 20.15 -4.64
N MET A 301 9.59 20.47 -4.69
CA MET A 301 10.29 20.74 -5.95
C MET A 301 11.41 19.73 -6.21
N ILE A 302 11.52 19.32 -7.47
CA ILE A 302 12.70 18.69 -8.04
C ILE A 302 13.35 19.71 -8.97
N LYS A 303 14.62 20.01 -8.76
CA LYS A 303 15.35 21.03 -9.52
C LYS A 303 16.61 20.44 -10.14
N VAL A 304 16.84 20.75 -11.41
CA VAL A 304 18.03 20.29 -12.15
C VAL A 304 18.93 21.48 -12.48
N TRP A 305 20.20 21.34 -12.11
CA TRP A 305 21.22 22.37 -12.20
C TRP A 305 22.33 21.90 -13.14
N ASP A 306 22.80 22.77 -14.04
CA ASP A 306 24.08 22.55 -14.73
C ASP A 306 25.21 23.07 -13.83
N THR A 307 26.13 22.18 -13.45
CA THR A 307 27.27 22.51 -12.58
C THR A 307 28.47 23.07 -13.36
N SER A 308 28.43 23.07 -14.70
CA SER A 308 29.51 23.55 -15.56
C SER A 308 29.47 25.07 -15.81
N VAL A 309 28.29 25.68 -15.72
CA VAL A 309 28.08 27.12 -15.94
C VAL A 309 28.26 27.91 -14.64
N LYS A 310 29.21 28.86 -14.64
CA LYS A 310 29.53 29.71 -13.47
C LYS A 310 28.57 30.90 -13.24
N SER A 311 27.47 30.99 -13.99
CA SER A 311 26.61 32.18 -14.07
C SER A 311 25.24 31.99 -13.43
N GLY A 312 24.74 33.03 -12.73
CA GLY A 312 23.31 33.31 -12.52
C GLY A 312 22.41 32.16 -12.04
N ARG A 313 22.46 31.81 -10.76
CA ARG A 313 21.72 30.69 -10.13
C ARG A 313 20.19 30.74 -10.33
N LYS A 314 19.68 29.98 -11.30
CA LYS A 314 18.33 29.39 -11.32
C LYS A 314 18.44 27.94 -11.79
N GLY A 315 17.46 27.09 -11.45
CA GLY A 315 17.41 25.74 -11.98
C GLY A 315 17.16 25.78 -13.48
N ASN A 316 17.87 24.96 -14.26
CA ASN A 316 17.64 24.83 -15.70
C ASN A 316 16.27 24.19 -15.96
N TRP A 317 15.87 23.27 -15.07
CA TRP A 317 14.58 22.60 -15.10
C TRP A 317 14.02 22.47 -13.70
N GLU A 318 12.72 22.69 -13.54
CA GLU A 318 12.00 22.51 -12.28
C GLU A 318 10.74 21.66 -12.53
N ILE A 319 10.49 20.68 -11.66
CA ILE A 319 9.26 19.88 -11.59
C ILE A 319 8.63 20.15 -10.22
N LYS A 320 7.36 20.55 -10.20
CA LYS A 320 6.56 20.58 -8.96
C LYS A 320 5.91 19.22 -8.76
N THR A 321 6.16 18.58 -7.63
CA THR A 321 5.54 17.32 -7.23
C THR A 321 4.27 17.54 -6.42
N PRO A 322 3.36 16.55 -6.33
CA PRO A 322 2.20 16.65 -5.45
C PRO A 322 2.61 16.74 -3.97
N TYR A 323 3.62 15.98 -3.55
CA TYR A 323 3.99 15.80 -2.15
C TYR A 323 5.47 16.16 -1.89
N PRO A 324 5.87 16.39 -0.62
CA PRO A 324 7.26 16.61 -0.22
C PRO A 324 8.11 15.38 -0.57
N LEU A 325 9.35 15.60 -1.01
CA LEU A 325 10.25 14.54 -1.48
C LEU A 325 11.14 14.01 -0.37
N SER A 326 11.23 12.69 -0.23
CA SER A 326 12.19 12.02 0.66
C SER A 326 13.48 11.61 -0.05
N ASN A 327 13.37 11.16 -1.30
CA ASN A 327 14.50 10.65 -2.11
C ASN A 327 14.20 10.83 -3.59
N ALA A 328 15.23 11.04 -4.41
CA ALA A 328 15.09 11.03 -5.86
C ALA A 328 16.38 10.57 -6.54
N ARG A 329 16.23 9.81 -7.63
CA ARG A 329 17.36 9.23 -8.38
C ARG A 329 17.14 9.29 -9.87
N TRP A 330 18.14 9.70 -10.63
CA TRP A 330 18.14 9.60 -12.08
C TRP A 330 18.01 8.15 -12.51
N ARG A 331 17.16 7.89 -13.51
CA ARG A 331 17.11 6.60 -14.19
C ARG A 331 18.45 6.40 -14.93
N PRO A 332 19.05 5.20 -14.94
CA PRO A 332 20.23 4.91 -15.75
C PRO A 332 20.00 5.25 -17.23
N ALA A 333 21.03 5.78 -17.89
CA ALA A 333 20.90 6.26 -19.27
C ALA A 333 20.58 5.12 -20.25
N CYS A 334 19.53 5.32 -21.06
CA CYS A 334 19.03 4.37 -22.04
C CYS A 334 19.72 4.50 -23.39
N GLU A 335 19.87 3.39 -24.10
CA GLU A 335 20.40 3.38 -25.46
C GLU A 335 19.38 3.94 -26.47
N VAL A 336 19.85 4.82 -27.37
CA VAL A 336 19.00 5.56 -28.32
C VAL A 336 19.17 5.06 -29.77
N GLY A 337 20.33 4.48 -30.06
CA GLY A 337 20.72 3.92 -31.35
C GLY A 337 22.20 4.18 -31.66
N SER A 338 22.73 3.46 -32.66
CA SER A 338 23.97 3.88 -33.33
C SER A 338 23.63 4.85 -34.47
N VAL A 339 24.38 5.95 -34.58
CA VAL A 339 24.11 7.00 -35.55
C VAL A 339 24.86 6.80 -36.88
N ASN A 340 25.92 5.99 -36.91
CA ASN A 340 26.67 5.61 -38.13
C ASN A 340 27.40 4.25 -37.92
N ASP A 341 28.11 3.77 -38.95
CA ASP A 341 28.94 2.55 -38.94
C ASP A 341 30.18 2.60 -38.01
N ASP A 342 30.34 3.67 -37.22
CA ASP A 342 31.34 3.78 -36.15
C ASP A 342 30.74 3.24 -34.83
N ASP A 343 31.45 2.36 -34.12
CA ASP A 343 31.05 1.59 -32.91
C ASP A 343 30.55 2.39 -31.66
N ASN A 344 30.23 3.68 -31.76
CA ASN A 344 29.85 4.51 -30.61
C ASN A 344 28.35 4.47 -30.29
N THR A 345 27.96 3.55 -29.40
CA THR A 345 26.63 3.51 -28.77
C THR A 345 26.30 4.84 -28.08
N MET A 346 25.22 5.51 -28.51
CA MET A 346 24.70 6.71 -27.84
C MET A 346 23.66 6.38 -26.78
N ARG A 347 23.79 6.99 -25.60
CA ARG A 347 22.83 6.88 -24.50
C ARG A 347 22.27 8.24 -24.08
N GLN A 348 21.04 8.29 -23.59
CA GLN A 348 20.43 9.52 -23.04
C GLN A 348 19.75 9.23 -21.70
N CYS A 349 19.56 10.26 -20.88
CA CYS A 349 18.58 10.22 -19.81
C CYS A 349 17.75 11.51 -19.81
N THR A 350 16.46 11.39 -19.52
CA THR A 350 15.53 12.51 -19.31
C THR A 350 14.61 12.25 -18.12
N GLN A 351 14.81 11.13 -17.41
CA GLN A 351 13.87 10.56 -16.46
C GLN A 351 14.48 10.38 -15.09
N LEU A 352 13.70 10.69 -14.07
CA LEU A 352 14.10 10.61 -12.67
C LEU A 352 12.96 10.02 -11.84
N LEU A 353 13.31 9.22 -10.85
CA LEU A 353 12.38 8.70 -9.86
C LEU A 353 12.23 9.70 -8.72
N ALA A 354 11.00 9.91 -8.27
CA ALA A 354 10.64 10.63 -7.07
C ALA A 354 10.00 9.68 -6.05
N ALA A 355 10.48 9.72 -4.81
CA ALA A 355 9.84 9.15 -3.64
C ALA A 355 9.43 10.26 -2.67
N TYR A 356 8.31 10.05 -2.00
CA TYR A 356 7.66 11.06 -1.16
C TYR A 356 7.82 10.77 0.33
N ASP A 357 7.30 11.66 1.17
CA ASP A 357 7.24 11.46 2.61
C ASP A 357 6.36 10.24 2.99
N ARG A 358 6.48 9.77 4.24
CA ARG A 358 5.94 8.50 4.75
C ARG A 358 4.47 8.23 4.43
N SER A 359 3.63 9.26 4.37
CA SER A 359 2.20 9.16 4.06
C SER A 359 1.88 8.79 2.60
N HIS A 360 2.86 8.86 1.70
CA HIS A 360 2.69 8.72 0.25
C HIS A 360 3.48 7.51 -0.27
N PRO A 361 2.88 6.30 -0.28
CA PRO A 361 3.54 5.06 -0.71
C PRO A 361 3.90 5.04 -2.20
N GLU A 362 3.24 5.84 -3.04
CA GLU A 362 3.47 5.93 -4.47
C GLU A 362 4.86 6.46 -4.84
N LEU A 363 5.47 5.87 -5.87
CA LEU A 363 6.67 6.38 -6.51
C LEU A 363 6.33 6.85 -7.93
N HIS A 364 6.85 8.01 -8.31
CA HIS A 364 6.64 8.57 -9.65
C HIS A 364 7.96 8.63 -10.43
N VAL A 365 7.98 7.98 -11.59
CA VAL A 365 9.00 8.26 -12.61
C VAL A 365 8.54 9.49 -13.38
N TRP A 366 9.25 10.60 -13.23
CA TRP A 366 9.05 11.82 -13.99
C TRP A 366 9.92 11.83 -15.25
N ASP A 367 9.48 12.57 -16.27
CA ASP A 367 10.24 12.81 -17.49
C ASP A 367 10.30 14.31 -17.72
N LEU A 368 11.50 14.89 -17.80
CA LEU A 368 11.70 16.33 -18.00
C LEU A 368 11.11 16.82 -19.33
N ARG A 369 10.82 15.93 -20.29
CA ARG A 369 10.10 16.27 -21.52
C ARG A 369 8.62 16.57 -21.25
N ARG A 370 8.05 16.12 -20.13
CA ARG A 370 6.68 16.41 -19.66
C ARG A 370 6.67 16.66 -18.14
N PRO A 371 7.13 17.83 -17.67
CA PRO A 371 7.28 18.12 -16.24
C PRO A 371 5.95 18.32 -15.49
N THR A 372 4.81 18.31 -16.18
CA THR A 372 3.47 18.53 -15.61
C THR A 372 2.73 17.25 -15.22
N LEU A 373 3.22 16.07 -15.63
CA LEU A 373 2.60 14.78 -15.34
C LEU A 373 3.68 13.71 -15.19
N PRO A 374 3.63 12.83 -14.18
CA PRO A 374 4.49 11.66 -14.13
C PRO A 374 4.43 10.84 -15.42
N PHE A 375 5.56 10.26 -15.81
CA PHE A 375 5.61 9.32 -16.93
C PHE A 375 5.02 7.96 -16.52
N ARG A 376 5.44 7.44 -15.36
CA ARG A 376 5.00 6.17 -14.78
C ARG A 376 4.79 6.28 -13.27
N GLU A 377 3.87 5.50 -12.75
CA GLU A 377 3.48 5.42 -11.34
C GLU A 377 3.67 3.98 -10.84
N LEU A 378 4.27 3.82 -9.65
CA LEU A 378 4.44 2.57 -8.94
C LEU A 378 3.85 2.70 -7.53
N ALA A 379 2.70 2.07 -7.28
CA ALA A 379 2.07 2.01 -5.96
C ALA A 379 1.86 0.56 -5.43
N PRO A 380 2.85 -0.36 -5.45
CA PRO A 380 2.73 -1.68 -4.85
C PRO A 380 2.94 -1.70 -3.32
N TYR A 381 3.20 -0.55 -2.70
CA TYR A 381 3.66 -0.45 -1.30
C TYR A 381 2.53 -0.05 -0.34
N SER A 382 2.62 -0.48 0.92
CA SER A 382 1.72 -0.05 2.00
C SER A 382 2.21 1.19 2.76
N GLU A 383 3.51 1.50 2.69
CA GLU A 383 4.14 2.73 3.20
C GLU A 383 5.19 3.21 2.20
N ALA A 384 5.58 4.49 2.25
CA ALA A 384 6.68 5.01 1.44
C ALA A 384 8.01 4.26 1.73
N PRO A 385 8.72 3.77 0.69
CA PRO A 385 10.03 3.16 0.84
C PRO A 385 11.02 4.03 1.61
N THR A 386 11.84 3.40 2.46
CA THR A 386 12.86 4.07 3.27
C THR A 386 14.09 4.43 2.45
N ASP A 387 14.48 3.56 1.52
CA ASP A 387 15.52 3.82 0.54
C ASP A 387 15.27 3.06 -0.77
N LEU A 388 15.95 3.51 -1.82
CA LEU A 388 15.82 2.98 -3.17
C LEU A 388 17.12 3.15 -3.96
N LEU A 389 17.36 2.23 -4.89
CA LEU A 389 18.42 2.35 -5.88
C LEU A 389 18.01 1.73 -7.21
N TRP A 390 18.54 2.28 -8.30
CA TRP A 390 18.44 1.66 -9.61
C TRP A 390 19.46 0.53 -9.73
N HIS A 391 18.98 -0.68 -10.02
CA HIS A 391 19.83 -1.82 -10.36
C HIS A 391 20.26 -1.75 -11.83
N SER A 392 19.30 -1.43 -12.70
CA SER A 392 19.50 -1.21 -14.13
C SER A 392 18.49 -0.18 -14.65
N GLN A 393 18.43 0.05 -15.96
CA GLN A 393 17.45 0.95 -16.58
C GLN A 393 15.99 0.54 -16.26
N ASP A 394 15.70 -0.76 -16.15
CA ASP A 394 14.34 -1.28 -15.96
C ASP A 394 14.08 -1.86 -14.57
N LEU A 395 15.14 -2.17 -13.80
CA LEU A 395 15.03 -2.75 -12.47
C LEU A 395 15.32 -1.72 -11.39
N LEU A 396 14.32 -1.49 -10.54
CA LEU A 396 14.40 -0.63 -9.36
C LEU A 396 14.37 -1.50 -8.10
N TRP A 397 15.34 -1.33 -7.21
CA TRP A 397 15.34 -1.96 -5.89
C TRP A 397 14.83 -0.95 -4.85
N THR A 398 13.89 -1.38 -4.03
CA THR A 398 13.30 -0.59 -2.95
C THR A 398 13.22 -1.40 -1.66
N VAL A 399 13.30 -0.71 -0.53
CA VAL A 399 13.16 -1.30 0.81
C VAL A 399 12.21 -0.47 1.65
N GLY A 400 11.50 -1.12 2.57
CA GLY A 400 10.45 -0.47 3.38
C GLY A 400 10.48 -0.82 4.87
N ARG A 401 9.71 -0.05 5.64
CA ARG A 401 9.53 -0.27 7.09
C ARG A 401 8.76 -1.54 7.43
N ASP A 402 7.97 -2.04 6.46
CA ASP A 402 7.33 -3.34 6.48
C ASP A 402 8.33 -4.52 6.44
N GLY A 403 9.62 -4.23 6.26
CA GLY A 403 10.69 -5.21 6.20
C GLY A 403 10.74 -5.99 4.90
N THR A 404 10.12 -5.47 3.83
CA THR A 404 10.20 -6.05 2.49
C THR A 404 11.29 -5.37 1.66
N PHE A 405 12.13 -6.18 1.03
CA PHE A 405 12.94 -5.79 -0.12
C PHE A 405 12.17 -6.15 -1.40
N VAL A 406 12.08 -5.23 -2.37
CA VAL A 406 11.41 -5.47 -3.66
C VAL A 406 12.31 -5.05 -4.82
N GLN A 407 12.54 -5.97 -5.75
CA GLN A 407 12.98 -5.66 -7.10
C GLN A 407 11.74 -5.47 -7.97
N ASN A 408 11.54 -4.26 -8.50
CA ASN A 408 10.46 -3.93 -9.43
C ASN A 408 10.97 -3.89 -10.87
N ASP A 409 10.30 -4.62 -11.77
CA ASP A 409 10.46 -4.49 -13.21
C ASP A 409 9.53 -3.38 -13.71
N ILE A 410 10.06 -2.17 -13.92
CA ILE A 410 9.26 -0.97 -14.19
C ILE A 410 8.42 -1.11 -15.47
N GLN A 411 8.86 -1.89 -16.46
CA GLN A 411 8.08 -2.09 -17.68
C GLN A 411 6.77 -2.87 -17.39
N HIS A 412 6.80 -3.76 -16.40
CA HIS A 412 5.69 -4.67 -16.07
C HIS A 412 4.89 -4.26 -14.81
N SER A 413 5.53 -3.70 -13.78
CA SER A 413 4.90 -3.36 -12.49
C SER A 413 4.47 -1.90 -12.35
N SER A 414 4.83 -1.02 -13.29
CA SER A 414 4.40 0.39 -13.29
C SER A 414 3.32 0.67 -14.32
N ILE A 415 2.42 1.59 -13.97
CA ILE A 415 1.37 2.08 -14.87
C ILE A 415 1.86 3.37 -15.53
N LYS A 416 1.72 3.45 -16.86
CA LYS A 416 2.01 4.69 -17.61
C LYS A 416 0.85 5.66 -17.45
N VAL A 417 1.06 6.75 -16.71
CA VAL A 417 -0.04 7.63 -16.22
C VAL A 417 -0.87 8.22 -17.37
N MET A 418 -0.23 8.57 -18.49
CA MET A 418 -0.89 9.07 -19.69
C MET A 418 -1.96 8.12 -20.27
N ASP A 419 -1.84 6.82 -20.05
CA ASP A 419 -2.80 5.84 -20.57
C ASP A 419 -4.08 5.81 -19.70
N ARG A 420 -4.03 6.34 -18.47
CA ARG A 420 -5.20 6.62 -17.61
C ARG A 420 -5.80 8.01 -17.81
N CYS A 421 -5.03 9.00 -18.27
CA CYS A 421 -5.55 10.36 -18.49
C CYS A 421 -6.67 10.40 -19.56
N PRO A 422 -7.76 11.18 -19.33
CA PRO A 422 -8.76 11.43 -20.35
C PRO A 422 -8.13 12.17 -21.53
N VAL A 423 -8.36 11.67 -22.74
CA VAL A 423 -7.80 12.25 -23.99
C VAL A 423 -8.74 13.25 -24.66
N ASN A 424 -9.97 13.36 -24.15
CA ASN A 424 -11.01 14.25 -24.67
C ASN A 424 -11.57 15.10 -23.52
N ALA A 425 -11.91 16.35 -23.82
CA ALA A 425 -12.59 17.27 -22.92
C ALA A 425 -13.66 18.06 -23.70
N SER A 426 -14.73 18.47 -23.01
CA SER A 426 -15.78 19.32 -23.55
C SER A 426 -16.31 20.24 -22.45
N ALA A 427 -16.41 21.53 -22.74
CA ALA A 427 -16.97 22.54 -21.85
C ALA A 427 -18.01 23.37 -22.61
N ILE A 428 -18.96 23.94 -21.86
CA ILE A 428 -20.01 24.82 -22.37
C ILE A 428 -19.87 26.16 -21.66
N SER A 429 -19.89 27.27 -22.40
CA SER A 429 -19.81 28.63 -21.85
C SER A 429 -21.16 29.11 -21.30
N PRO A 430 -21.17 30.16 -20.46
CA PRO A 430 -22.39 30.87 -20.07
C PRO A 430 -23.22 31.41 -21.25
N THR A 431 -22.59 31.63 -22.40
CA THR A 431 -23.21 32.14 -23.63
C THR A 431 -23.69 31.02 -24.58
N GLY A 432 -23.68 29.77 -24.12
CA GLY A 432 -24.11 28.60 -24.89
C GLY A 432 -23.11 28.12 -25.95
N GLU A 433 -21.87 28.59 -25.93
CA GLU A 433 -20.81 28.07 -26.80
C GLU A 433 -20.28 26.75 -26.28
N ILE A 434 -20.17 25.74 -27.14
CA ILE A 434 -19.51 24.48 -26.81
C ILE A 434 -18.09 24.53 -27.37
N ALA A 435 -17.10 24.23 -26.54
CA ALA A 435 -15.73 23.95 -26.96
C ALA A 435 -15.35 22.53 -26.56
N SER A 436 -14.86 21.73 -27.51
CA SER A 436 -14.37 20.38 -27.22
C SER A 436 -13.03 20.11 -27.91
N PHE A 437 -12.15 19.49 -27.16
CA PHE A 437 -10.83 19.04 -27.60
C PHE A 437 -10.80 17.52 -27.55
N ASN A 438 -10.39 16.89 -28.65
CA ASN A 438 -10.28 15.44 -28.75
C ASN A 438 -8.87 15.07 -29.22
N MET A 439 -8.24 14.11 -28.55
CA MET A 439 -6.95 13.56 -28.94
C MET A 439 -7.09 12.07 -29.24
N ARG A 440 -6.78 11.68 -30.48
CA ARG A 440 -6.89 10.28 -30.90
C ARG A 440 -5.86 9.42 -30.16
N ARG A 441 -6.33 8.54 -29.28
CA ARG A 441 -5.51 7.49 -28.66
C ARG A 441 -5.14 6.45 -29.75
N LYS A 442 -3.84 6.25 -30.00
CA LYS A 442 -3.36 5.14 -30.84
C LYS A 442 -3.60 3.83 -30.08
N ILE A 443 -4.54 3.01 -30.53
CA ILE A 443 -4.70 1.63 -30.06
C ILE A 443 -3.48 0.85 -30.55
N ARG A 444 -2.59 0.40 -29.65
CA ARG A 444 -1.55 -0.57 -30.01
C ARG A 444 -2.24 -1.89 -30.38
N PRO A 445 -1.95 -2.51 -31.54
CA PRO A 445 -2.41 -3.86 -31.80
C PRO A 445 -1.75 -4.82 -30.79
N ILE A 446 -2.50 -5.85 -30.37
CA ILE A 446 -1.95 -6.96 -29.59
C ILE A 446 -0.72 -7.50 -30.33
N LEU A 447 0.39 -7.64 -29.62
CA LEU A 447 1.69 -8.09 -30.15
C LEU A 447 1.57 -9.52 -30.73
N ARG A 448 1.19 -9.63 -32.01
CA ARG A 448 1.30 -10.89 -32.75
C ARG A 448 2.79 -11.20 -32.90
N HIS A 449 3.23 -12.27 -32.23
CA HIS A 449 4.59 -12.79 -32.31
C HIS A 449 5.09 -12.86 -33.76
N ARG A 450 6.13 -12.07 -34.06
CA ARG A 450 6.99 -12.33 -35.21
C ARG A 450 8.29 -12.93 -34.67
N ARG A 451 8.45 -14.25 -34.82
CA ARG A 451 9.74 -14.92 -34.57
C ARG A 451 10.79 -14.30 -35.49
N ALA A 452 11.65 -13.46 -34.94
CA ALA A 452 12.87 -13.01 -35.60
C ALA A 452 14.00 -13.94 -35.15
N SER A 453 14.29 -14.95 -35.97
CA SER A 453 15.49 -15.77 -35.83
C SER A 453 16.68 -15.02 -36.44
N SER A 454 17.51 -14.41 -35.58
CA SER A 454 18.83 -13.94 -35.98
C SER A 454 19.80 -14.05 -34.81
N SER A 455 20.65 -15.06 -34.87
CA SER A 455 21.85 -15.18 -34.07
C SER A 455 22.83 -14.04 -34.39
N HIS A 456 23.27 -13.31 -33.37
CA HIS A 456 24.68 -12.93 -33.11
C HIS A 456 24.76 -12.31 -31.71
N ALA A 457 25.89 -12.50 -31.02
CA ALA A 457 26.17 -11.87 -29.73
C ALA A 457 26.60 -10.39 -29.94
N PRO A 458 26.60 -9.57 -28.88
CA PRO A 458 27.87 -9.41 -28.16
C PRO A 458 27.75 -9.36 -26.63
N ASP A 459 28.90 -9.44 -25.97
CA ASP A 459 29.05 -9.46 -24.51
C ASP A 459 28.68 -8.13 -23.84
N SER A 460 27.77 -8.17 -22.86
CA SER A 460 27.75 -7.22 -21.74
C SER A 460 27.12 -7.88 -20.51
N THR A 461 27.76 -7.75 -19.35
CA THR A 461 27.36 -8.39 -18.09
C THR A 461 26.33 -7.59 -17.30
N LEU A 462 25.43 -6.89 -18.02
CA LEU A 462 24.31 -6.14 -17.47
C LEU A 462 23.07 -6.49 -18.29
N LEU A 463 21.91 -6.51 -17.64
CA LEU A 463 20.62 -6.87 -18.24
C LEU A 463 20.20 -5.82 -19.29
N SER A 464 20.70 -5.95 -20.52
CA SER A 464 20.45 -5.03 -21.65
C SER A 464 19.08 -5.22 -22.29
N ARG A 465 18.03 -5.09 -21.48
CA ARG A 465 16.67 -4.83 -21.97
C ARG A 465 16.55 -3.34 -22.26
N SER A 466 16.50 -2.93 -23.53
CA SER A 466 15.92 -1.65 -23.97
C SER A 466 16.07 -1.45 -25.48
N TRP A 467 15.09 -1.90 -26.26
CA TRP A 467 14.86 -1.40 -27.63
C TRP A 467 13.38 -1.05 -27.91
N ALA A 468 12.47 -1.35 -26.98
CA ALA A 468 11.07 -1.62 -27.33
C ALA A 468 9.98 -0.79 -26.61
N ASP A 469 10.31 0.14 -25.70
CA ASP A 469 9.26 0.97 -25.05
C ASP A 469 9.68 2.42 -24.81
N ASP A 470 10.92 2.71 -24.38
CA ASP A 470 11.42 4.10 -24.25
C ASP A 470 11.62 4.82 -25.62
N SER A 471 11.67 4.06 -26.72
CA SER A 471 11.78 4.56 -28.12
C SER A 471 10.59 4.16 -29.02
N LEU A 472 9.73 3.25 -28.56
CA LEU A 472 8.51 2.78 -29.25
C LEU A 472 7.22 3.27 -28.58
N ASP A 473 7.30 4.23 -27.66
CA ASP A 473 6.20 5.17 -27.56
C ASP A 473 6.11 5.86 -28.92
N ASP A 474 5.20 5.37 -29.75
CA ASP A 474 4.87 5.83 -31.12
C ASP A 474 4.11 7.17 -31.05
N SER A 475 4.48 7.97 -30.04
CA SER A 475 3.96 9.24 -29.59
C SER A 475 4.89 10.36 -30.06
N PHE A 476 4.43 11.58 -29.86
CA PHE A 476 5.07 12.84 -30.25
C PHE A 476 6.42 13.13 -29.56
N LEU A 477 6.91 12.25 -28.67
CA LEU A 477 8.18 12.42 -27.95
C LEU A 477 9.39 11.73 -28.60
N ARG A 478 9.22 11.10 -29.77
CA ARG A 478 10.31 10.47 -30.52
C ARG A 478 11.36 11.51 -30.93
N ALA A 479 12.60 11.35 -30.44
CA ALA A 479 13.66 12.35 -30.58
C ALA A 479 14.47 12.25 -31.90
N HIS A 480 13.97 11.55 -32.91
CA HIS A 480 14.63 11.44 -34.22
C HIS A 480 13.63 11.59 -35.37
N PRO A 481 13.97 12.34 -36.44
CA PRO A 481 13.18 12.31 -37.67
C PRO A 481 13.16 10.90 -38.25
N GLU A 482 12.09 10.56 -38.97
CA GLU A 482 11.99 9.28 -39.67
C GLU A 482 13.20 9.10 -40.58
N ILE A 483 13.93 7.98 -40.40
CA ILE A 483 14.82 7.49 -41.45
C ILE A 483 13.90 7.04 -42.58
N VAL A 484 13.64 7.97 -43.50
CA VAL A 484 13.09 7.67 -44.81
C VAL A 484 13.97 6.56 -45.37
N LYS A 485 13.38 5.38 -45.56
CA LYS A 485 14.04 4.28 -46.25
C LYS A 485 14.21 4.66 -47.72
N GLN A 486 15.20 5.50 -48.03
CA GLN A 486 15.75 5.56 -49.36
C GLN A 486 16.19 4.13 -49.69
N GLN A 487 15.57 3.59 -50.73
CA GLN A 487 15.87 2.25 -51.24
C GLN A 487 17.25 2.26 -51.90
N GLN A 488 18.31 2.28 -51.11
CA GLN A 488 19.63 1.94 -51.60
C GLN A 488 19.63 0.45 -51.93
N ARG A 489 19.39 0.17 -53.22
CA ARG A 489 19.62 -1.12 -53.87
C ARG A 489 21.05 -1.57 -53.57
N ARG A 490 21.23 -2.44 -52.57
CA ARG A 490 22.49 -3.17 -52.38
C ARG A 490 22.71 -4.06 -53.61
N ARG A 491 23.58 -3.62 -54.52
CA ARG A 491 24.24 -4.52 -55.46
C ARG A 491 25.17 -5.42 -54.65
N HIS A 492 25.04 -6.73 -54.81
CA HIS A 492 26.02 -7.67 -54.27
C HIS A 492 27.32 -7.57 -55.05
N SER A 493 28.41 -7.16 -54.39
CA SER A 493 29.76 -7.55 -54.75
C SER A 493 30.34 -8.40 -53.61
N ARG A 494 30.79 -9.60 -53.95
CA ARG A 494 31.63 -10.41 -53.06
C ARG A 494 33.05 -9.89 -53.17
N GLN A 495 33.65 -9.45 -52.07
CA GLN A 495 35.09 -9.44 -51.92
C GLN A 495 35.45 -9.80 -50.47
N SER A 496 36.43 -10.68 -50.34
CA SER A 496 37.01 -11.17 -49.10
C SER A 496 38.34 -10.48 -48.85
N SER A 497 38.60 -10.04 -47.62
CA SER A 497 39.96 -9.84 -47.13
C SER A 497 39.98 -9.80 -45.60
N ASP A 498 40.76 -10.69 -44.99
CA ASP A 498 41.22 -10.54 -43.62
C ASP A 498 42.01 -9.24 -43.45
N VAL A 499 41.65 -8.41 -42.47
CA VAL A 499 42.58 -7.57 -41.72
C VAL A 499 42.09 -7.52 -40.27
N GLY A 500 42.94 -7.89 -39.31
CA GLY A 500 42.62 -7.77 -37.89
C GLY A 500 42.58 -6.30 -37.45
N VAL A 501 41.42 -5.85 -36.98
CA VAL A 501 41.26 -4.52 -36.35
C VAL A 501 41.38 -4.67 -34.82
N PRO A 502 42.13 -3.82 -34.11
CA PRO A 502 42.21 -3.88 -32.65
C PRO A 502 40.85 -3.55 -32.03
N ILE A 503 40.35 -4.45 -31.16
CA ILE A 503 39.14 -4.21 -30.37
C ILE A 503 39.45 -3.17 -29.29
N TYR A 504 39.24 -1.90 -29.61
CA TYR A 504 39.10 -0.86 -28.59
C TYR A 504 37.70 -0.98 -27.97
N PRO A 505 37.55 -0.85 -26.63
CA PRO A 505 36.24 -0.86 -26.02
C PRO A 505 35.42 0.34 -26.52
N ALA A 506 34.27 0.05 -27.13
CA ALA A 506 33.34 1.03 -27.68
C ALA A 506 33.08 2.16 -26.68
N ARG A 507 33.38 3.41 -27.07
CA ARG A 507 33.18 4.59 -26.21
C ARG A 507 31.69 4.93 -26.16
N THR A 508 30.97 4.22 -25.28
CA THR A 508 29.58 4.53 -24.94
C THR A 508 29.48 5.99 -24.50
N ARG A 509 28.76 6.81 -25.27
CA ARG A 509 28.68 8.26 -25.03
C ARG A 509 27.29 8.63 -24.53
N VAL A 510 27.24 9.22 -23.34
CA VAL A 510 26.00 9.86 -22.84
C VAL A 510 25.84 11.22 -23.52
N ILE A 511 24.69 11.44 -24.15
CA ILE A 511 24.25 12.73 -24.70
C ILE A 511 23.93 13.65 -23.52
N SER A 512 24.46 14.88 -23.51
CA SER A 512 24.17 15.81 -22.41
C SER A 512 22.72 16.29 -22.44
N LEU A 513 22.15 16.60 -21.28
CA LEU A 513 20.72 16.91 -21.17
C LEU A 513 20.28 18.04 -22.12
N ASP A 514 21.09 19.11 -22.26
CA ASP A 514 20.81 20.22 -23.18
C ASP A 514 20.83 19.82 -24.66
N GLN A 515 21.61 18.79 -25.04
CA GLN A 515 21.64 18.28 -26.41
C GLN A 515 20.37 17.48 -26.73
N VAL A 516 19.84 16.74 -25.75
CA VAL A 516 18.53 16.07 -25.89
C VAL A 516 17.40 17.09 -26.06
N PHE A 517 17.49 18.25 -25.38
CA PHE A 517 16.49 19.31 -25.47
C PHE A 517 16.65 20.25 -26.67
N SER A 518 17.87 20.54 -27.13
CA SER A 518 18.09 21.42 -28.30
C SER A 518 17.66 20.77 -29.62
N GLN A 519 17.63 19.44 -29.68
CA GLN A 519 17.09 18.67 -30.81
C GLN A 519 15.54 18.63 -30.84
N ARG A 520 14.85 19.28 -29.89
CA ARG A 520 13.39 19.43 -29.96
C ARG A 520 12.97 20.23 -31.20
N ARG A 521 12.27 19.57 -32.11
CA ARG A 521 11.14 20.25 -32.78
C ARG A 521 10.08 20.56 -31.72
N ALA A 522 9.52 21.76 -31.74
CA ALA A 522 8.38 22.13 -30.90
C ALA A 522 7.10 21.43 -31.40
N VAL A 523 6.95 20.14 -31.07
CA VAL A 523 5.82 19.32 -31.54
C VAL A 523 4.59 19.61 -30.70
N ARG A 524 3.57 20.21 -31.34
CA ARG A 524 2.24 20.40 -30.75
C ARG A 524 1.49 19.06 -30.75
N PRO A 525 0.71 18.73 -29.71
CA PRO A 525 -0.14 17.55 -29.75
C PRO A 525 -1.16 17.67 -30.88
N VAL A 526 -1.40 16.59 -31.63
CA VAL A 526 -2.42 16.55 -32.69
C VAL A 526 -3.79 16.38 -32.03
N GLN A 527 -4.29 17.48 -31.47
CA GLN A 527 -5.63 17.63 -30.94
C GLN A 527 -6.53 18.17 -32.05
N THR A 528 -7.67 17.52 -32.27
CA THR A 528 -8.77 18.08 -33.06
C THR A 528 -9.71 18.79 -32.11
N ALA A 529 -9.74 20.11 -32.20
CA ALA A 529 -10.70 20.94 -31.50
C ALA A 529 -11.91 21.22 -32.40
N TRP A 530 -13.10 21.31 -31.82
CA TRP A 530 -14.25 21.94 -32.46
C TRP A 530 -14.90 22.94 -31.48
N ARG A 531 -15.41 24.04 -32.04
CA ARG A 531 -16.22 25.03 -31.35
C ARG A 531 -17.53 25.15 -32.10
N GLY A 532 -18.64 25.25 -31.37
CA GLY A 532 -19.97 25.47 -31.92
C GLY A 532 -20.85 26.18 -30.90
N GLN A 533 -22.12 26.38 -31.26
CA GLN A 533 -23.11 27.00 -30.39
C GLN A 533 -24.26 26.02 -30.15
N LEU A 534 -24.80 26.02 -28.93
CA LEU A 534 -26.00 25.25 -28.61
C LEU A 534 -27.18 25.69 -29.49
N PRO A 535 -28.06 24.76 -29.92
CA PRO A 535 -29.27 25.13 -30.62
C PRO A 535 -30.13 26.10 -29.79
N PRO A 536 -30.76 27.13 -30.39
CA PRO A 536 -31.52 28.15 -29.66
C PRO A 536 -32.61 27.61 -28.71
N ALA A 537 -33.14 26.42 -28.99
CA ALA A 537 -34.13 25.73 -28.15
C ALA A 537 -33.65 25.40 -26.71
N TYR A 538 -32.33 25.43 -26.44
CA TYR A 538 -31.76 25.16 -25.12
C TYR A 538 -31.30 26.41 -24.35
N CYS A 539 -31.33 27.59 -24.98
CA CYS A 539 -31.00 28.88 -24.36
C CYS A 539 -32.06 29.92 -24.76
N THR A 540 -33.26 29.79 -24.20
CA THR A 540 -34.37 30.73 -24.44
C THR A 540 -34.17 32.10 -23.82
N ASP A 541 -33.28 32.21 -22.82
CA ASP A 541 -32.81 33.49 -22.28
C ASP A 541 -31.31 33.41 -21.89
N PRO A 542 -30.41 34.10 -22.61
CA PRO A 542 -28.98 34.15 -22.26
C PRO A 542 -28.70 34.73 -20.86
N LEU A 543 -29.52 35.67 -20.38
CA LEU A 543 -29.32 36.32 -19.08
C LEU A 543 -29.62 35.35 -17.93
N VAL A 544 -30.58 34.44 -18.11
CA VAL A 544 -30.88 33.39 -17.12
C VAL A 544 -29.73 32.39 -17.01
N PHE A 545 -29.15 31.97 -18.15
CA PHE A 545 -28.00 31.07 -18.14
C PHE A 545 -26.75 31.75 -17.58
N GLU A 546 -26.51 33.01 -17.94
CA GLU A 546 -25.41 33.80 -17.38
C GLU A 546 -25.57 34.00 -15.87
N TYR A 547 -26.77 34.32 -15.38
CA TYR A 547 -27.07 34.42 -13.95
C TYR A 547 -26.81 33.10 -13.21
N MET A 548 -27.31 31.97 -13.73
CA MET A 548 -27.06 30.65 -13.13
C MET A 548 -25.56 30.30 -13.12
N ALA A 549 -24.84 30.62 -14.20
CA ALA A 549 -23.41 30.38 -14.29
C ALA A 549 -22.60 31.28 -13.33
N GLN A 550 -22.99 32.54 -13.15
CA GLN A 550 -22.37 33.44 -12.17
C GLN A 550 -22.61 32.97 -10.73
N GLN A 551 -23.83 32.52 -10.39
CA GLN A 551 -24.13 31.94 -9.07
C GLN A 551 -23.31 30.66 -8.80
N ALA A 552 -23.16 29.77 -9.79
CA ALA A 552 -22.33 28.58 -9.67
C ALA A 552 -20.81 28.88 -9.62
N CYS A 553 -20.36 29.95 -10.28
CA CYS A 553 -18.94 30.37 -10.27
C CYS A 553 -18.54 31.02 -8.93
N LEU A 554 -19.45 31.78 -8.31
CA LEU A 554 -19.28 32.31 -6.95
C LEU A 554 -19.12 31.20 -5.91
N THR A 555 -19.78 30.05 -6.09
CA THR A 555 -19.58 28.87 -5.23
C THR A 555 -18.18 28.26 -5.39
N TRP A 556 -17.54 28.42 -6.55
CA TRP A 556 -16.18 27.91 -6.80
C TRP A 556 -15.08 28.84 -6.28
N GLN A 557 -15.26 30.17 -6.36
CA GLN A 557 -14.25 31.13 -5.89
C GLN A 557 -14.10 31.18 -4.36
N GLN A 558 -15.08 30.73 -3.58
CA GLN A 558 -14.93 30.59 -2.13
C GLN A 558 -14.08 29.37 -1.72
N GLY A 559 -13.74 28.46 -2.64
CA GLY A 559 -12.93 27.26 -2.38
C GLY A 559 -11.41 27.45 -2.48
N SER A 560 -10.89 28.68 -2.62
CA SER A 560 -9.47 28.93 -2.90
C SER A 560 -8.63 29.37 -1.68
N ASN A 561 -8.86 28.78 -0.51
CA ASN A 561 -7.96 28.90 0.65
C ASN A 561 -7.29 27.55 0.92
N GLU A 562 -5.96 27.48 0.70
CA GLU A 562 -5.18 26.23 0.69
C GLU A 562 -5.03 25.51 2.05
N SER A 563 -5.72 25.96 3.11
CA SER A 563 -5.66 25.36 4.46
C SER A 563 -6.57 24.15 4.67
N GLU A 564 -7.57 23.90 3.80
CA GLU A 564 -8.54 22.82 4.00
C GLU A 564 -8.16 21.47 3.38
N ASN A 565 -7.05 21.36 2.65
CA ASN A 565 -6.71 20.13 1.89
C ASN A 565 -6.40 18.86 2.74
N LEU A 566 -6.48 18.93 4.08
CA LEU A 566 -6.52 17.76 4.96
C LEU A 566 -7.91 17.09 5.03
N SER A 567 -8.99 17.76 4.59
CA SER A 567 -10.36 17.21 4.58
C SER A 567 -10.71 16.43 3.31
N ASN A 568 -9.84 16.35 2.29
CA ASN A 568 -10.16 15.71 1.01
C ASN A 568 -10.30 14.16 1.07
N VAL A 569 -10.17 13.55 2.25
CA VAL A 569 -10.65 12.17 2.49
C VAL A 569 -12.18 12.14 2.62
N ASP A 570 -12.79 13.22 3.12
CA ASP A 570 -14.24 13.32 3.35
C ASP A 570 -15.03 13.37 2.03
N HIS A 571 -14.45 13.87 0.93
CA HIS A 571 -15.13 13.94 -0.37
C HIS A 571 -15.26 12.59 -1.12
N ILE A 572 -14.71 11.48 -0.60
CA ILE A 572 -15.08 10.13 -1.05
C ILE A 572 -16.49 9.74 -0.55
N MET A 573 -17.01 10.46 0.45
CA MET A 573 -18.43 10.50 0.74
C MET A 573 -19.03 11.82 0.23
N ALA A 574 -20.03 11.73 -0.64
CA ALA A 574 -20.99 12.84 -0.73
C ALA A 574 -21.52 13.08 0.71
N PRO A 575 -21.53 14.33 1.21
CA PRO A 575 -21.86 14.61 2.61
C PRO A 575 -23.19 13.93 2.94
N LEU A 576 -23.15 13.02 3.92
CA LEU A 576 -24.31 12.26 4.34
C LEU A 576 -25.32 13.24 4.94
N GLU A 577 -26.31 13.65 4.14
CA GLU A 577 -27.39 14.53 4.60
C GLU A 577 -28.11 13.88 5.77
N ALA A 578 -27.82 14.38 6.97
CA ALA A 578 -28.46 13.93 8.19
C ALA A 578 -29.88 14.50 8.24
N PHE A 579 -30.86 13.62 8.37
CA PHE A 579 -32.28 13.96 8.43
C PHE A 579 -32.88 13.53 9.76
N THR A 580 -33.96 14.19 10.18
CA THR A 580 -34.77 13.75 11.32
C THR A 580 -35.98 12.95 10.83
N LEU A 581 -36.46 12.03 11.65
CA LEU A 581 -37.67 11.26 11.37
C LEU A 581 -38.80 11.72 12.30
N ASP A 582 -39.88 12.21 11.71
CA ASP A 582 -41.10 12.48 12.47
C ASP A 582 -41.83 11.17 12.78
N ARG A 583 -41.98 10.88 14.07
CA ARG A 583 -42.74 9.74 14.59
C ARG A 583 -44.23 9.84 14.24
N ALA A 584 -44.80 11.04 14.13
CA ALA A 584 -46.22 11.22 13.80
C ALA A 584 -46.51 10.94 12.31
N ALA A 585 -45.53 11.11 11.43
CA ALA A 585 -45.64 10.79 10.01
C ALA A 585 -45.61 9.27 9.70
N LEU A 586 -45.26 8.42 10.68
CA LEU A 586 -45.22 6.96 10.49
C LEU A 586 -46.63 6.35 10.45
N THR A 587 -47.12 6.12 9.24
CA THR A 587 -48.43 5.51 8.98
C THR A 587 -48.35 4.03 8.57
N ASP A 588 -47.15 3.51 8.34
CA ASP A 588 -46.87 2.13 7.89
C ASP A 588 -45.72 1.52 8.70
N PRO A 589 -45.61 0.18 8.81
CA PRO A 589 -46.43 -0.83 8.13
C PRO A 589 -47.80 -1.05 8.79
N ARG A 590 -48.85 -1.29 7.98
CA ARG A 590 -50.21 -1.66 8.44
C ARG A 590 -50.53 -3.15 8.22
N ASN A 591 -51.49 -3.68 9.01
CA ASN A 591 -51.95 -5.10 8.97
C ASN A 591 -50.76 -6.09 8.88
N SER A 592 -49.72 -5.82 9.65
CA SER A 592 -48.47 -6.57 9.63
C SER A 592 -48.31 -7.41 10.89
N VAL A 593 -47.74 -8.60 10.75
CA VAL A 593 -47.25 -9.38 11.89
C VAL A 593 -45.76 -9.12 12.06
N SER A 594 -45.37 -8.49 13.16
CA SER A 594 -43.98 -8.06 13.40
C SER A 594 -43.38 -8.81 14.58
N LEU A 595 -42.25 -9.48 14.38
CA LEU A 595 -41.50 -10.21 15.40
C LEU A 595 -40.31 -9.39 15.88
N VAL A 596 -40.13 -9.26 17.19
CA VAL A 596 -39.02 -8.52 17.81
C VAL A 596 -38.27 -9.43 18.78
N THR A 597 -36.96 -9.60 18.59
CA THR A 597 -36.08 -10.25 19.58
C THR A 597 -35.54 -9.24 20.57
N GLY A 598 -35.44 -9.60 21.86
CA GLY A 598 -35.13 -8.63 22.92
C GLY A 598 -36.22 -7.57 23.05
N GLY A 599 -37.48 -7.97 22.86
CA GLY A 599 -38.64 -7.08 22.74
C GLY A 599 -39.29 -6.68 24.07
N SER A 600 -38.76 -7.12 25.21
CA SER A 600 -39.35 -6.83 26.53
C SER A 600 -38.76 -5.63 27.24
N ALA A 601 -37.66 -5.06 26.74
CA ALA A 601 -37.03 -3.84 27.28
C ALA A 601 -36.44 -2.94 26.17
N GLY A 602 -36.03 -1.72 26.55
CA GLY A 602 -35.22 -0.81 25.73
C GLY A 602 -35.76 -0.55 24.32
N ILE A 603 -34.86 -0.62 23.33
CA ILE A 603 -35.15 -0.35 21.90
C ILE A 603 -36.20 -1.34 21.35
N GLY A 604 -36.11 -2.62 21.72
CA GLY A 604 -37.03 -3.65 21.27
C GLY A 604 -38.45 -3.38 21.75
N LEU A 605 -38.62 -3.05 23.04
CA LEU A 605 -39.93 -2.71 23.60
C LEU A 605 -40.52 -1.44 22.98
N GLN A 606 -39.73 -0.37 22.83
CA GLN A 606 -40.22 0.86 22.19
C GLN A 606 -40.64 0.64 20.72
N THR A 607 -39.94 -0.27 20.01
CA THR A 607 -40.31 -0.67 18.65
C THR A 607 -41.62 -1.47 18.64
N ALA A 608 -41.77 -2.41 19.58
CA ALA A 608 -42.97 -3.23 19.74
C ALA A 608 -44.22 -2.39 20.08
N LEU A 609 -44.07 -1.39 20.97
CA LEU A 609 -45.11 -0.41 21.29
C LEU A 609 -45.47 0.44 20.08
N LEU A 610 -44.48 1.04 19.41
CA LEU A 610 -44.72 1.89 18.24
C LEU A 610 -45.46 1.13 17.12
N LEU A 611 -45.06 -0.10 16.81
CA LEU A 611 -45.73 -0.93 15.81
C LEU A 611 -47.17 -1.30 16.19
N HIS A 612 -47.48 -1.46 17.48
CA HIS A 612 -48.84 -1.70 17.97
C HIS A 612 -49.73 -0.45 17.86
N ASP A 613 -49.14 0.74 18.04
CA ASP A 613 -49.87 2.00 18.14
C ASP A 613 -50.12 2.67 16.77
N ILE A 614 -49.22 2.54 15.79
CA ILE A 614 -49.41 3.12 14.44
C ILE A 614 -50.59 2.51 13.66
N SER A 615 -51.05 1.31 14.03
CA SER A 615 -52.16 0.64 13.35
C SER A 615 -52.87 -0.37 14.28
N PRO A 616 -54.21 -0.34 14.38
CA PRO A 616 -54.97 -1.32 15.14
C PRO A 616 -54.91 -2.74 14.53
N ASP A 617 -54.53 -2.88 13.25
CA ASP A 617 -54.47 -4.17 12.56
C ASP A 617 -53.11 -4.88 12.72
N ASN A 618 -52.10 -4.18 13.25
CA ASN A 618 -50.79 -4.77 13.50
C ASN A 618 -50.84 -5.77 14.67
N ARG A 619 -50.02 -6.82 14.55
CA ARG A 619 -49.86 -7.88 15.55
C ARG A 619 -48.38 -8.04 15.87
N ILE A 620 -48.04 -8.21 17.14
CA ILE A 620 -46.67 -8.15 17.63
C ILE A 620 -46.29 -9.47 18.29
N ILE A 621 -45.16 -10.05 17.89
CA ILE A 621 -44.56 -11.21 18.52
C ILE A 621 -43.31 -10.74 19.28
N ILE A 622 -43.29 -10.95 20.59
CA ILE A 622 -42.17 -10.59 21.47
C ILE A 622 -41.42 -11.87 21.84
N LEU A 623 -40.17 -11.98 21.40
CA LEU A 623 -39.25 -13.05 21.78
C LEU A 623 -38.19 -12.50 22.73
N ASP A 624 -38.23 -12.96 23.98
CA ASP A 624 -37.30 -12.53 25.02
C ASP A 624 -37.24 -13.58 26.14
N ARG A 625 -36.28 -13.49 27.07
CA ARG A 625 -36.20 -14.42 28.21
C ARG A 625 -37.31 -14.19 29.23
N GLN A 626 -37.75 -12.94 29.39
CA GLN A 626 -38.82 -12.51 30.32
C GLN A 626 -39.87 -11.66 29.59
N PRO A 627 -41.14 -11.63 30.02
CA PRO A 627 -42.16 -10.78 29.40
C PRO A 627 -41.93 -9.28 29.69
N PRO A 628 -42.53 -8.35 28.91
CA PRO A 628 -42.44 -6.91 29.17
C PRO A 628 -42.92 -6.55 30.57
N HIS A 629 -42.13 -5.77 31.32
CA HIS A 629 -42.47 -5.43 32.69
C HIS A 629 -43.64 -4.43 32.77
N PRO A 630 -44.65 -4.62 33.67
CA PRO A 630 -45.81 -3.71 33.77
C PRO A 630 -45.52 -2.25 34.13
N GLN A 631 -44.29 -1.92 34.55
CA GLN A 631 -43.83 -0.54 34.76
C GLN A 631 -43.22 0.10 33.50
N GLN A 632 -42.83 -0.72 32.50
CA GLN A 632 -42.18 -0.27 31.27
C GLN A 632 -43.12 -0.29 30.05
N ALA A 633 -44.18 -1.11 30.09
CA ALA A 633 -45.21 -1.18 29.06
C ALA A 633 -46.62 -1.05 29.69
N PRO A 634 -47.56 -0.34 29.04
CA PRO A 634 -48.91 -0.17 29.55
C PRO A 634 -49.67 -1.51 29.54
N LYS A 635 -50.53 -1.72 30.54
CA LYS A 635 -51.36 -2.94 30.65
C LYS A 635 -52.24 -3.19 29.41
N SER A 636 -52.66 -2.13 28.72
CA SER A 636 -53.40 -2.20 27.46
C SER A 636 -52.61 -2.84 26.31
N PHE A 637 -51.28 -2.73 26.32
CA PHE A 637 -50.39 -3.41 25.37
C PHE A 637 -50.12 -4.85 25.81
N ILE A 638 -49.73 -5.06 27.07
CA ILE A 638 -49.37 -6.39 27.61
C ILE A 638 -50.53 -7.38 27.48
N ASN A 639 -51.76 -6.94 27.77
CA ASN A 639 -52.97 -7.76 27.71
C ASN A 639 -53.67 -7.70 26.33
N SER A 640 -53.07 -7.07 25.33
CA SER A 640 -53.66 -6.93 23.99
C SER A 640 -53.73 -8.29 23.29
N PRO A 641 -54.89 -8.71 22.73
CA PRO A 641 -54.97 -9.95 21.95
C PRO A 641 -54.14 -9.91 20.65
N ARG A 642 -53.62 -8.72 20.29
CA ARG A 642 -52.71 -8.48 19.17
C ARG A 642 -51.24 -8.73 19.52
N VAL A 643 -50.91 -8.90 20.80
CA VAL A 643 -49.55 -9.14 21.29
C VAL A 643 -49.40 -10.60 21.72
N PHE A 644 -48.32 -11.23 21.32
CA PHE A 644 -47.95 -12.59 21.72
C PHE A 644 -46.52 -12.59 22.24
N TYR A 645 -46.37 -12.84 23.55
CA TYR A 645 -45.07 -13.10 24.16
C TYR A 645 -44.78 -14.59 24.15
N GLN A 646 -43.55 -14.95 23.79
CA GLN A 646 -43.01 -16.29 23.89
C GLN A 646 -41.62 -16.24 24.51
N SER A 647 -41.42 -16.95 25.61
CA SER A 647 -40.10 -17.06 26.22
C SER A 647 -39.14 -17.74 25.24
N CYS A 648 -38.00 -17.10 24.98
CA CYS A 648 -37.03 -17.50 23.98
C CYS A 648 -35.62 -17.19 24.48
N ASP A 649 -34.75 -18.20 24.50
CA ASP A 649 -33.32 -17.99 24.66
C ASP A 649 -32.66 -17.89 23.28
N ILE A 650 -32.21 -16.68 22.93
CA ILE A 650 -31.67 -16.40 21.60
C ILE A 650 -30.37 -17.16 21.31
N THR A 651 -29.59 -17.56 22.31
CA THR A 651 -28.37 -18.37 22.07
C THR A 651 -28.67 -19.83 21.74
N SER A 652 -29.95 -20.25 21.84
CA SER A 652 -30.39 -21.61 21.55
C SER A 652 -31.18 -21.68 20.24
N TRP A 653 -30.58 -22.28 19.20
CA TRP A 653 -31.23 -22.54 17.91
C TRP A 653 -32.59 -23.25 18.04
N SER A 654 -32.70 -24.23 18.95
CA SER A 654 -33.94 -24.94 19.19
C SER A 654 -35.01 -24.07 19.85
N SER A 655 -34.62 -23.18 20.77
CA SER A 655 -35.52 -22.20 21.40
C SER A 655 -36.01 -21.18 20.39
N GLN A 656 -35.11 -20.54 19.63
CA GLN A 656 -35.48 -19.61 18.55
C GLN A 656 -36.43 -20.26 17.54
N ARG A 657 -36.10 -21.47 17.04
CA ARG A 657 -36.90 -22.17 16.04
C ARG A 657 -38.31 -22.46 16.54
N ALA A 658 -38.46 -22.90 17.79
CA ALA A 658 -39.76 -23.14 18.41
C ALA A 658 -40.55 -21.84 18.60
N ALA A 659 -39.88 -20.77 19.04
CA ALA A 659 -40.51 -19.48 19.29
C ALA A 659 -41.01 -18.79 18.00
N PHE A 660 -40.22 -18.84 16.93
CA PHE A 660 -40.67 -18.41 15.59
C PHE A 660 -41.86 -19.23 15.08
N ALA A 661 -41.88 -20.54 15.31
CA ALA A 661 -42.99 -21.40 14.91
C ALA A 661 -44.28 -21.04 15.68
N ALA A 662 -44.21 -20.91 17.00
CA ALA A 662 -45.35 -20.54 17.84
C ALA A 662 -45.91 -19.15 17.46
N GLY A 663 -45.04 -18.17 17.20
CA GLY A 663 -45.47 -16.84 16.74
C GLY A 663 -46.13 -16.86 15.36
N ALA A 664 -45.57 -17.62 14.40
CA ALA A 664 -46.14 -17.79 13.07
C ALA A 664 -47.48 -18.55 13.10
N GLU A 665 -47.64 -19.54 13.99
CA GLU A 665 -48.88 -20.26 14.20
C GLU A 665 -49.96 -19.35 14.82
N LYS A 666 -49.61 -18.59 15.85
CA LYS A 666 -50.53 -17.69 16.58
C LYS A 666 -51.20 -16.65 15.68
N PHE A 667 -50.51 -16.13 14.67
CA PHE A 667 -51.01 -15.07 13.79
C PHE A 667 -51.01 -15.42 12.29
N GLY A 668 -50.75 -16.69 11.95
CA GLY A 668 -50.79 -17.25 10.59
C GLY A 668 -49.66 -16.83 9.63
N ARG A 669 -48.86 -15.82 9.96
CA ARG A 669 -47.71 -15.33 9.16
C ARG A 669 -46.75 -14.49 10.01
N ILE A 670 -45.60 -14.13 9.43
CA ILE A 670 -44.68 -13.10 9.93
C ILE A 670 -44.37 -12.20 8.74
N ASP A 671 -44.59 -10.89 8.82
CA ASP A 671 -44.32 -9.94 7.72
C ASP A 671 -43.01 -9.16 7.94
N ASN A 672 -42.67 -8.87 9.20
CA ASN A 672 -41.48 -8.11 9.60
C ASN A 672 -40.73 -8.83 10.72
N VAL A 673 -39.39 -8.74 10.74
CA VAL A 673 -38.54 -9.21 11.85
C VAL A 673 -37.54 -8.12 12.23
N PHE A 674 -37.45 -7.83 13.53
CA PHE A 674 -36.42 -6.98 14.12
C PHE A 674 -35.47 -7.83 14.97
N VAL A 675 -34.23 -7.96 14.50
CA VAL A 675 -33.14 -8.71 15.14
C VAL A 675 -32.39 -7.76 16.06
N ASN A 676 -32.85 -7.66 17.30
CA ASN A 676 -32.44 -6.60 18.23
C ASN A 676 -31.79 -7.09 19.54
N ALA A 677 -32.02 -8.34 19.95
CA ALA A 677 -31.39 -8.88 21.16
C ALA A 677 -29.86 -8.70 21.13
N GLY A 678 -29.29 -8.19 22.23
CA GLY A 678 -27.88 -7.82 22.33
C GLY A 678 -27.47 -7.53 23.78
N ILE A 679 -26.18 -7.62 24.06
CA ILE A 679 -25.57 -7.31 25.37
C ILE A 679 -24.34 -6.42 25.21
N ALA A 680 -23.91 -5.80 26.30
CA ALA A 680 -22.69 -5.01 26.34
C ALA A 680 -21.42 -5.91 26.22
N GLU A 681 -20.27 -5.27 26.05
CA GLU A 681 -18.97 -5.90 26.34
C GLU A 681 -18.97 -6.42 27.79
N HIS A 682 -18.48 -7.63 28.02
CA HIS A 682 -18.39 -8.21 29.35
C HIS A 682 -16.93 -8.29 29.81
N GLY A 683 -16.53 -7.38 30.71
CA GLY A 683 -15.16 -7.33 31.23
C GLY A 683 -14.13 -6.86 30.19
N GLU A 684 -12.85 -6.95 30.55
CA GLU A 684 -11.73 -6.80 29.62
C GLU A 684 -11.26 -8.22 29.22
N GLN A 685 -11.00 -8.46 27.94
CA GLN A 685 -10.84 -9.81 27.36
C GLN A 685 -9.55 -10.01 26.56
N PHE A 686 -8.73 -8.97 26.35
CA PHE A 686 -7.57 -9.01 25.44
C PHE A 686 -6.24 -8.61 26.08
N PHE A 687 -6.27 -7.79 27.14
CA PHE A 687 -5.10 -7.20 27.79
C PHE A 687 -4.98 -7.59 29.28
N GLY A 688 -6.04 -8.12 29.88
CA GLY A 688 -6.07 -8.61 31.25
C GLY A 688 -5.40 -9.97 31.44
N GLU A 689 -4.67 -10.12 32.54
CA GLU A 689 -4.00 -11.37 32.95
C GLU A 689 -4.86 -12.22 33.90
N GLU A 690 -6.18 -12.28 33.70
CA GLU A 690 -7.03 -13.13 34.55
C GLU A 690 -6.61 -14.60 34.43
N LEU A 691 -6.37 -15.25 35.58
CA LEU A 691 -5.99 -16.66 35.64
C LEU A 691 -7.18 -17.53 36.06
N ASP A 692 -7.18 -18.77 35.58
CA ASP A 692 -8.14 -19.80 35.98
C ASP A 692 -7.77 -20.46 37.33
N GLY A 693 -8.58 -21.41 37.78
CA GLY A 693 -8.34 -22.15 39.02
C GLY A 693 -7.08 -23.03 39.03
N SER A 694 -6.38 -23.16 37.89
CA SER A 694 -5.10 -23.86 37.76
C SER A 694 -3.90 -22.91 37.68
N GLY A 695 -4.12 -21.59 37.66
CA GLY A 695 -3.09 -20.58 37.50
C GLY A 695 -2.63 -20.37 36.05
N GLN A 696 -3.40 -20.85 35.06
CA GLN A 696 -3.16 -20.58 33.64
C GLN A 696 -4.03 -19.41 33.16
N LEU A 697 -3.65 -18.77 32.04
CA LEU A 697 -4.44 -17.69 31.46
C LEU A 697 -5.87 -18.18 31.17
N LYS A 698 -6.85 -17.50 31.76
CA LYS A 698 -8.28 -17.83 31.67
C LYS A 698 -8.76 -17.65 30.24
N GLU A 699 -9.63 -18.54 29.78
CA GLU A 699 -10.22 -18.44 28.45
C GLU A 699 -11.14 -17.20 28.35
N PRO A 700 -11.05 -16.39 27.26
CA PRO A 700 -11.92 -15.22 27.08
C PRO A 700 -13.40 -15.57 27.04
N ASP A 701 -14.22 -14.72 27.67
CA ASP A 701 -15.66 -14.88 27.73
C ASP A 701 -16.33 -14.44 26.42
N ARG A 702 -16.80 -15.42 25.64
CA ARG A 702 -17.32 -15.17 24.29
C ARG A 702 -18.81 -14.81 24.22
N ARG A 703 -19.48 -14.63 25.37
CA ARG A 703 -20.93 -14.33 25.41
C ARG A 703 -21.35 -13.17 24.51
N THR A 704 -20.51 -12.14 24.37
CA THR A 704 -20.78 -10.99 23.49
C THR A 704 -20.81 -11.39 22.01
N TYR A 705 -19.97 -12.33 21.54
CA TYR A 705 -20.09 -12.90 20.19
C TYR A 705 -21.29 -13.85 20.06
N ASP A 706 -21.51 -14.69 21.08
CA ASP A 706 -22.59 -15.68 21.07
C ASP A 706 -23.97 -15.03 20.93
N VAL A 707 -24.18 -13.89 21.61
CA VAL A 707 -25.40 -13.09 21.53
C VAL A 707 -25.39 -12.17 20.30
N ASP A 708 -24.44 -11.24 20.21
CA ASP A 708 -24.55 -10.09 19.29
C ASP A 708 -24.15 -10.42 17.84
N LEU A 709 -23.62 -11.62 17.57
CA LEU A 709 -23.27 -12.08 16.23
C LEU A 709 -23.87 -13.46 15.90
N TYR A 710 -23.60 -14.50 16.68
CA TYR A 710 -24.04 -15.87 16.33
C TYR A 710 -25.55 -16.06 16.45
N ALA A 711 -26.14 -15.75 17.61
CA ALA A 711 -27.59 -15.80 17.82
C ALA A 711 -28.37 -14.87 16.87
N ALA A 712 -27.82 -13.68 16.60
CA ALA A 712 -28.36 -12.73 15.62
C ALA A 712 -28.36 -13.31 14.19
N SER A 713 -27.27 -13.94 13.75
CA SER A 713 -27.18 -14.64 12.46
C SER A 713 -28.19 -15.79 12.34
N ASP A 714 -28.36 -16.58 13.40
CA ASP A 714 -29.39 -17.62 13.45
C ASP A 714 -30.81 -17.05 13.40
N THR A 715 -31.05 -15.90 14.03
CA THR A 715 -32.33 -15.17 13.94
C THR A 715 -32.61 -14.76 12.49
N VAL A 716 -31.61 -14.22 11.78
CA VAL A 716 -31.71 -13.82 10.36
C VAL A 716 -32.03 -15.02 9.48
N LYS A 717 -31.40 -16.18 9.73
CA LYS A 717 -31.66 -17.44 9.01
C LYS A 717 -33.10 -17.94 9.20
N LEU A 718 -33.63 -17.86 10.43
CA LEU A 718 -35.03 -18.19 10.71
C LEU A 718 -36.00 -17.17 10.09
N ALA A 719 -35.68 -15.88 10.14
CA ALA A 719 -36.45 -14.83 9.49
C ALA A 719 -36.56 -15.09 7.97
N ILE A 720 -35.45 -15.32 7.28
CA ILE A 720 -35.44 -15.67 5.85
C ILE A 720 -36.28 -16.92 5.56
N TYR A 721 -36.19 -17.95 6.42
CA TYR A 721 -36.97 -19.19 6.28
C TYR A 721 -38.48 -18.98 6.37
N TRP A 722 -38.96 -18.08 7.23
CA TRP A 722 -40.38 -17.78 7.41
C TRP A 722 -40.90 -16.75 6.40
N LEU A 723 -40.21 -15.63 6.19
CA LEU A 723 -40.64 -14.57 5.27
C LEU A 723 -40.78 -15.07 3.83
N ARG A 724 -39.92 -16.00 3.38
CA ARG A 724 -40.04 -16.62 2.03
C ARG A 724 -41.28 -17.50 1.85
N LYS A 725 -42.01 -17.83 2.92
CA LYS A 725 -43.25 -18.62 2.89
C LYS A 725 -44.53 -17.78 2.80
N ASN A 726 -44.45 -16.45 2.84
CA ASN A 726 -45.60 -15.53 2.86
C ASN A 726 -46.48 -15.50 1.57
N GLY A 727 -46.36 -16.52 0.71
CA GLY A 727 -47.13 -16.66 -0.51
C GLY A 727 -46.74 -15.69 -1.62
N LYS A 728 -47.69 -15.49 -2.54
CA LYS A 728 -47.60 -14.51 -3.62
C LYS A 728 -48.55 -13.35 -3.35
N ASP A 729 -48.14 -12.15 -3.68
CA ASP A 729 -49.07 -11.04 -3.92
C ASP A 729 -49.37 -10.96 -5.42
N GLY A 730 -50.29 -10.08 -5.83
CA GLY A 730 -50.67 -9.92 -7.25
C GLY A 730 -49.56 -9.40 -8.18
N LYS A 731 -48.33 -9.20 -7.67
CA LYS A 731 -47.16 -8.71 -8.43
C LYS A 731 -45.92 -9.61 -8.31
N GLY A 732 -45.90 -10.61 -7.41
CA GLY A 732 -44.75 -11.49 -7.23
C GLY A 732 -44.82 -12.35 -5.97
N LYS A 733 -43.66 -12.69 -5.38
CA LYS A 733 -43.58 -13.25 -4.02
C LYS A 733 -43.77 -12.11 -3.02
N LYS A 734 -44.60 -12.30 -1.99
CA LYS A 734 -44.91 -11.25 -0.99
C LYS A 734 -43.70 -10.88 -0.11
N GLY A 735 -42.87 -11.87 0.23
CA GLY A 735 -41.63 -11.67 0.99
C GLY A 735 -41.85 -10.99 2.35
N GLY A 736 -40.97 -10.06 2.74
CA GLY A 736 -41.04 -9.37 4.04
C GLY A 736 -39.88 -8.40 4.30
N ARG A 737 -39.74 -7.92 5.54
CA ARG A 737 -38.60 -7.07 5.96
C ARG A 737 -37.86 -7.65 7.16
N ILE A 738 -36.53 -7.51 7.17
CA ILE A 738 -35.64 -7.81 8.28
C ILE A 738 -34.84 -6.55 8.59
N VAL A 739 -34.97 -6.02 9.80
CA VAL A 739 -34.09 -4.96 10.34
C VAL A 739 -33.18 -5.60 11.39
N MET A 740 -31.88 -5.28 11.40
CA MET A 740 -30.95 -5.78 12.43
C MET A 740 -30.30 -4.62 13.19
N THR A 741 -30.03 -4.83 14.49
CA THR A 741 -29.35 -3.85 15.34
C THR A 741 -27.82 -4.02 15.25
N ALA A 742 -27.20 -3.16 14.44
CA ALA A 742 -25.76 -2.89 14.48
C ALA A 742 -25.46 -1.86 15.59
N SER A 743 -24.40 -1.05 15.44
CA SER A 743 -24.10 0.10 16.32
C SER A 743 -23.19 1.08 15.59
N LEU A 744 -23.08 2.32 16.08
CA LEU A 744 -21.96 3.21 15.76
C LEU A 744 -20.60 2.50 15.98
N ALA A 745 -20.49 1.66 17.01
CA ALA A 745 -19.31 0.83 17.28
C ALA A 745 -19.03 -0.26 16.21
N GLY A 746 -19.98 -0.52 15.30
CA GLY A 746 -19.76 -1.36 14.13
C GLY A 746 -19.12 -0.59 12.95
N TYR A 747 -19.34 0.72 12.87
CA TYR A 747 -18.74 1.59 11.84
C TYR A 747 -17.41 2.21 12.29
N LEU A 748 -17.29 2.54 13.58
CA LEU A 748 -16.08 3.06 14.21
C LEU A 748 -15.60 2.05 15.24
N ALA A 749 -14.30 1.71 15.24
CA ALA A 749 -13.73 0.89 16.31
C ALA A 749 -13.82 1.65 17.65
N SER A 750 -14.66 1.18 18.57
CA SER A 750 -14.87 1.85 19.86
C SER A 750 -13.75 1.50 20.83
N ALA A 751 -13.04 2.51 21.33
CA ALA A 751 -12.04 2.33 22.38
C ALA A 751 -12.72 1.80 23.65
N GLY A 752 -12.37 0.59 24.09
CA GLY A 752 -12.88 -0.04 25.31
C GLY A 752 -14.01 -1.06 25.13
N ALA A 753 -14.44 -1.39 23.90
CA ALA A 753 -15.43 -2.45 23.65
C ALA A 753 -15.10 -3.27 22.38
N PRO A 754 -13.98 -4.02 22.37
CA PRO A 754 -13.45 -4.67 21.17
C PRO A 754 -14.32 -5.83 20.64
N MET A 755 -14.85 -6.73 21.50
CA MET A 755 -15.67 -7.86 21.03
C MET A 755 -17.03 -7.38 20.54
N TYR A 756 -17.63 -6.42 21.24
CA TYR A 756 -18.88 -5.78 20.85
C TYR A 756 -18.73 -5.04 19.51
N SER A 757 -17.66 -4.26 19.34
CA SER A 757 -17.38 -3.56 18.07
C SER A 757 -17.24 -4.57 16.91
N ALA A 758 -16.47 -5.65 17.11
CA ALA A 758 -16.31 -6.70 16.11
C ALA A 758 -17.63 -7.45 15.82
N ALA A 759 -18.45 -7.76 16.83
CA ALA A 759 -19.76 -8.38 16.66
C ALA A 759 -20.70 -7.49 15.83
N LYS A 760 -20.81 -6.20 16.17
CA LYS A 760 -21.64 -5.23 15.43
C LYS A 760 -21.11 -4.97 14.02
N HIS A 761 -19.79 -5.00 13.79
CA HIS A 761 -19.23 -4.99 12.44
C HIS A 761 -19.60 -6.26 11.65
N GLY A 762 -19.66 -7.42 12.31
CA GLY A 762 -20.18 -8.66 11.73
C GLY A 762 -21.62 -8.54 11.23
N ILE A 763 -22.50 -7.82 11.95
CA ILE A 763 -23.87 -7.51 11.50
C ILE A 763 -23.88 -6.64 10.24
N LEU A 764 -22.96 -5.66 10.11
CA LEU A 764 -22.77 -4.91 8.85
C LEU A 764 -22.35 -5.85 7.71
N GLY A 765 -21.44 -6.80 7.99
CA GLY A 765 -21.00 -7.83 7.06
C GLY A 765 -22.16 -8.72 6.56
N LEU A 766 -23.06 -9.14 7.46
CA LEU A 766 -24.27 -9.89 7.12
C LEU A 766 -25.20 -9.09 6.21
N LEU A 767 -25.45 -7.80 6.48
CA LEU A 767 -26.22 -6.95 5.57
C LEU A 767 -25.58 -6.90 4.18
N ARG A 768 -24.28 -6.54 4.13
CA ARG A 768 -23.56 -6.27 2.88
C ARG A 768 -23.47 -7.51 1.99
N SER A 769 -23.35 -8.70 2.58
CA SER A 769 -23.29 -9.98 1.88
C SER A 769 -24.66 -10.51 1.47
N LEU A 770 -25.68 -10.43 2.34
CA LEU A 770 -26.98 -11.08 2.09
C LEU A 770 -27.99 -10.22 1.32
N LYS A 771 -27.87 -8.88 1.31
CA LYS A 771 -28.91 -7.99 0.74
C LYS A 771 -29.29 -8.24 -0.71
N ASN A 772 -28.37 -8.77 -1.51
CA ASN A 772 -28.64 -9.13 -2.91
C ASN A 772 -29.40 -10.46 -3.00
N ASP A 773 -29.03 -11.45 -2.19
CA ASP A 773 -29.66 -12.77 -2.15
C ASP A 773 -31.08 -12.67 -1.59
N THR A 774 -31.29 -11.92 -0.50
CA THR A 774 -32.62 -11.72 0.12
C THR A 774 -33.58 -11.00 -0.82
N ALA A 775 -33.09 -10.07 -1.64
CA ALA A 775 -33.91 -9.41 -2.66
C ALA A 775 -34.51 -10.38 -3.69
N THR A 776 -33.84 -11.49 -4.03
CA THR A 776 -34.39 -12.54 -4.90
C THR A 776 -35.59 -13.29 -4.29
N LEU A 777 -35.80 -13.15 -2.98
CA LEU A 777 -36.90 -13.71 -2.22
C LEU A 777 -37.97 -12.66 -1.87
N SER A 778 -37.87 -11.44 -2.42
CA SER A 778 -38.65 -10.26 -2.01
C SER A 778 -38.47 -9.89 -0.54
N ILE A 779 -37.30 -10.17 0.05
CA ILE A 779 -36.99 -9.84 1.44
C ILE A 779 -36.05 -8.64 1.48
N ALA A 780 -36.53 -7.54 2.06
CA ALA A 780 -35.71 -6.38 2.35
C ALA A 780 -34.88 -6.64 3.62
N LEU A 781 -33.56 -6.51 3.52
CA LEU A 781 -32.64 -6.57 4.65
C LEU A 781 -32.04 -5.18 4.88
N SER A 782 -32.13 -4.66 6.09
CA SER A 782 -31.59 -3.36 6.48
C SER A 782 -31.05 -3.38 7.91
N ILE A 783 -30.38 -2.30 8.31
CA ILE A 783 -29.85 -2.14 9.66
C ILE A 783 -30.17 -0.78 10.25
N VAL A 784 -30.33 -0.77 11.57
CA VAL A 784 -30.17 0.43 12.39
C VAL A 784 -28.85 0.30 13.14
N ALA A 785 -28.08 1.38 13.23
CA ALA A 785 -26.83 1.48 13.95
C ALA A 785 -26.97 2.59 15.00
N PRO A 786 -27.43 2.29 16.21
CA PRO A 786 -27.55 3.29 17.26
C PRO A 786 -26.15 3.77 17.70
N GLY A 787 -26.02 5.08 17.89
CA GLY A 787 -25.05 5.64 18.83
C GLY A 787 -25.40 5.29 20.28
N ILE A 788 -24.86 6.03 21.24
CA ILE A 788 -25.18 5.84 22.66
C ILE A 788 -26.69 6.01 22.86
N THR A 789 -27.36 5.02 23.47
CA THR A 789 -28.82 5.01 23.64
C THR A 789 -29.18 4.65 25.09
N LEU A 790 -30.14 5.38 25.65
CA LEU A 790 -30.64 5.28 27.02
C LEU A 790 -31.31 3.91 27.33
N THR A 791 -30.50 2.87 27.53
CA THR A 791 -30.94 1.50 27.88
C THR A 791 -29.97 0.85 28.86
N ASP A 792 -30.39 -0.24 29.52
CA ASP A 792 -29.55 -0.94 30.52
C ASP A 792 -28.25 -1.56 29.98
N ILE A 793 -28.07 -1.60 28.64
CA ILE A 793 -26.82 -1.99 27.98
C ILE A 793 -25.67 -0.99 28.20
N VAL A 794 -25.96 0.20 28.73
CA VAL A 794 -24.96 1.24 29.01
C VAL A 794 -24.02 0.79 30.14
N SER A 795 -22.81 0.41 29.75
CA SER A 795 -21.65 0.22 30.61
C SER A 795 -21.01 1.56 31.01
N GLY A 796 -20.32 1.60 32.16
CA GLY A 796 -19.67 2.82 32.66
C GLY A 796 -20.58 3.77 33.44
N ARG A 797 -21.55 3.21 34.18
CA ARG A 797 -22.28 3.92 35.25
C ARG A 797 -21.52 3.83 36.56
N ASP A 798 -21.60 4.87 37.38
CA ASP A 798 -21.05 4.84 38.74
C ASP A 798 -21.91 3.91 39.63
N PRO A 799 -21.36 3.26 40.66
CA PRO A 799 -22.14 2.34 41.52
C PRO A 799 -23.37 3.03 42.14
N GLY A 800 -24.56 2.54 41.83
CA GLY A 800 -25.84 3.12 42.28
C GLY A 800 -26.37 4.27 41.41
N GLU A 801 -25.67 4.69 40.36
CA GLU A 801 -26.13 5.75 39.46
C GLU A 801 -27.32 5.30 38.61
N THR A 802 -28.40 6.09 38.65
CA THR A 802 -29.57 5.84 37.80
C THR A 802 -29.26 6.18 36.35
N LEU A 803 -29.91 5.48 35.42
CA LEU A 803 -29.71 5.66 33.98
C LEU A 803 -29.96 7.13 33.54
N ASN A 804 -30.92 7.81 34.17
CA ASN A 804 -31.20 9.23 33.93
C ASN A 804 -30.12 10.16 34.49
N ALA A 805 -29.58 9.89 35.69
CA ALA A 805 -28.49 10.68 36.26
C ALA A 805 -27.24 10.60 35.37
N TRP A 806 -26.89 9.39 34.92
CA TRP A 806 -25.83 9.14 33.96
C TRP A 806 -26.03 9.91 32.65
N ALA A 807 -27.25 9.87 32.09
CA ALA A 807 -27.55 10.57 30.84
C ALA A 807 -27.48 12.10 30.98
N ILE A 808 -27.89 12.67 32.12
CA ILE A 808 -27.73 14.11 32.43
C ILE A 808 -26.24 14.46 32.49
N ARG A 809 -25.43 13.63 33.16
CA ARG A 809 -23.97 13.82 33.28
C ARG A 809 -23.28 13.77 31.92
N MET A 810 -23.58 12.78 31.10
CA MET A 810 -22.97 12.61 29.77
C MET A 810 -23.45 13.66 28.76
N ARG A 811 -24.73 14.08 28.79
CA ARG A 811 -25.24 15.19 27.96
C ARG A 811 -24.52 16.52 28.28
N LYS A 812 -24.17 16.79 29.56
CA LYS A 812 -23.36 17.97 29.94
C LYS A 812 -21.93 17.92 29.37
N LEU A 813 -21.40 16.74 29.08
CA LEU A 813 -20.10 16.54 28.43
C LEU A 813 -20.20 16.58 26.88
N GLY A 814 -21.36 16.94 26.32
CA GLY A 814 -21.58 17.02 24.87
C GLY A 814 -21.82 15.68 24.19
N VAL A 815 -22.00 14.59 24.94
CA VAL A 815 -22.24 13.25 24.37
C VAL A 815 -23.64 13.20 23.72
N PRO A 816 -23.77 12.85 22.43
CA PRO A 816 -25.06 12.68 21.78
C PRO A 816 -25.70 11.36 22.23
N ILE A 817 -26.72 11.46 23.08
CA ILE A 817 -27.46 10.30 23.63
C ILE A 817 -28.85 10.24 22.99
N ASN A 818 -29.13 9.12 22.33
CA ASN A 818 -30.45 8.79 21.81
C ASN A 818 -31.39 8.33 22.93
N ASP A 819 -32.68 8.66 22.78
CA ASP A 819 -33.74 7.98 23.51
C ASP A 819 -34.20 6.73 22.73
N PRO A 820 -34.56 5.60 23.39
CA PRO A 820 -34.86 4.35 22.67
C PRO A 820 -36.05 4.44 21.69
N GLY A 821 -36.95 5.41 21.91
CA GLY A 821 -38.04 5.74 21.00
C GLY A 821 -37.60 6.35 19.67
N GLU A 822 -36.46 7.03 19.62
CA GLU A 822 -35.88 7.57 18.38
C GLU A 822 -35.35 6.43 17.50
N ILE A 823 -34.67 5.46 18.13
CA ILE A 823 -34.22 4.24 17.45
C ILE A 823 -35.41 3.43 16.94
N ALA A 824 -36.46 3.26 17.76
CA ALA A 824 -37.70 2.61 17.35
C ALA A 824 -38.35 3.29 16.13
N THR A 825 -38.33 4.63 16.10
CA THR A 825 -38.84 5.42 14.96
C THR A 825 -38.05 5.12 13.68
N ALA A 826 -36.72 5.05 13.75
CA ALA A 826 -35.87 4.65 12.62
C ALA A 826 -36.10 3.21 12.15
N VAL A 827 -36.31 2.26 13.08
CA VAL A 827 -36.60 0.85 12.76
C VAL A 827 -37.94 0.71 12.05
N VAL A 828 -39.00 1.36 12.56
CA VAL A 828 -40.33 1.32 11.94
C VAL A 828 -40.34 2.01 10.57
N TRP A 829 -39.60 3.11 10.41
CA TRP A 829 -39.38 3.74 9.11
C TRP A 829 -38.68 2.80 8.11
N LEU A 830 -37.63 2.07 8.53
CA LEU A 830 -36.99 1.07 7.68
C LEU A 830 -37.94 -0.06 7.25
N MET A 831 -38.89 -0.45 8.12
CA MET A 831 -39.93 -1.43 7.76
C MET A 831 -40.96 -0.88 6.77
N SER A 832 -41.35 0.40 6.91
CA SER A 832 -42.36 1.05 6.07
C SER A 832 -41.89 1.20 4.61
N LEU A 833 -40.60 1.41 4.38
CA LEU A 833 -39.99 1.47 3.03
C LEU A 833 -40.14 0.17 2.22
N GLY A 834 -40.36 -0.98 2.87
CA GLY A 834 -40.38 -2.28 2.21
C GLY A 834 -39.09 -2.54 1.41
N MET A 835 -39.20 -2.97 0.15
CA MET A 835 -38.04 -3.23 -0.69
C MET A 835 -37.15 -2.00 -0.97
N LYS A 836 -37.66 -0.76 -0.81
CA LYS A 836 -36.82 0.45 -0.89
C LYS A 836 -35.84 0.58 0.29
N GLY A 837 -36.10 -0.13 1.39
CA GLY A 837 -35.21 -0.22 2.55
C GLY A 837 -34.05 -1.21 2.36
N ASN A 838 -34.09 -2.06 1.33
CA ASN A 838 -33.10 -3.13 1.17
C ASN A 838 -31.70 -2.56 0.94
N GLY A 839 -30.79 -2.88 1.86
CA GLY A 839 -29.41 -2.43 1.83
C GLY A 839 -29.12 -1.09 2.48
N LYS A 840 -30.13 -0.41 3.04
CA LYS A 840 -29.97 0.83 3.82
C LYS A 840 -29.41 0.56 5.21
N GLY A 841 -28.61 1.48 5.72
CA GLY A 841 -28.00 1.38 7.04
C GLY A 841 -27.98 2.71 7.78
N LEU A 842 -28.98 2.92 8.65
CA LEU A 842 -29.16 4.17 9.37
C LEU A 842 -28.29 4.24 10.62
N LEU A 843 -27.30 5.13 10.62
CA LEU A 843 -26.69 5.62 11.86
C LEU A 843 -27.66 6.61 12.53
N VAL A 844 -27.90 6.44 13.84
CA VAL A 844 -28.80 7.33 14.60
C VAL A 844 -28.07 7.92 15.82
N GLN A 845 -28.00 9.26 15.90
CA GLN A 845 -27.34 10.01 16.97
C GLN A 845 -28.13 11.27 17.35
N ALA A 846 -28.66 11.29 18.58
CA ALA A 846 -29.53 12.34 19.14
C ALA A 846 -30.67 12.70 18.17
N GLY A 847 -31.52 11.71 17.85
CA GLY A 847 -32.66 11.87 16.93
C GLY A 847 -32.33 12.07 15.43
N ARG A 848 -31.07 12.35 15.07
CA ARG A 848 -30.64 12.51 13.67
C ARG A 848 -30.23 11.18 13.06
N CYS A 849 -30.69 10.93 11.84
CA CYS A 849 -30.46 9.72 11.06
C CYS A 849 -29.59 10.03 9.83
N ALA A 850 -28.69 9.12 9.45
CA ALA A 850 -27.92 9.19 8.21
C ALA A 850 -27.72 7.79 7.60
N ASP A 851 -27.90 7.64 6.28
CA ASP A 851 -27.76 6.33 5.60
C ASP A 851 -26.31 6.09 5.11
N VAL A 852 -25.50 5.55 6.01
CA VAL A 852 -24.06 5.32 5.80
C VAL A 852 -23.81 4.31 4.67
N GLU A 853 -24.68 3.30 4.52
CA GLU A 853 -24.57 2.30 3.46
C GLU A 853 -24.87 2.87 2.06
N GLU A 854 -25.74 3.88 1.97
CA GLU A 854 -25.99 4.58 0.70
C GLU A 854 -24.77 5.43 0.28
N GLY A 855 -24.11 6.12 1.22
CA GLY A 855 -22.85 6.82 0.96
C GLY A 855 -21.75 5.88 0.48
N LEU A 856 -21.53 4.77 1.20
CA LEU A 856 -20.58 3.71 0.83
C LEU A 856 -20.91 3.00 -0.50
N ALA A 857 -22.19 2.98 -0.89
CA ALA A 857 -22.61 2.44 -2.18
C ALA A 857 -22.32 3.42 -3.33
N LYS A 858 -22.55 4.73 -3.11
CA LYS A 858 -22.25 5.79 -4.08
C LYS A 858 -20.75 5.87 -4.38
N GLY A 859 -19.90 5.92 -3.36
CA GLY A 859 -18.43 5.97 -3.50
C GLY A 859 -17.76 4.66 -3.94
N ARG A 860 -18.52 3.59 -4.23
CA ARG A 860 -17.95 2.25 -4.49
C ARG A 860 -17.21 2.16 -5.82
N LYS A 861 -17.57 2.98 -6.81
CA LYS A 861 -16.89 2.98 -8.11
C LYS A 861 -15.51 3.62 -8.02
N GLU A 862 -15.37 4.56 -7.12
CA GLU A 862 -14.22 5.41 -6.91
C GLU A 862 -13.10 4.62 -6.21
N TRP A 863 -13.42 3.87 -5.15
CA TRP A 863 -12.42 3.05 -4.44
C TRP A 863 -12.25 1.62 -4.96
N MET A 864 -13.28 1.02 -5.58
CA MET A 864 -13.19 -0.37 -6.07
C MET A 864 -12.88 -0.46 -7.57
N GLY A 865 -13.17 0.58 -8.36
CA GLY A 865 -13.01 0.58 -9.82
C GLY A 865 -14.14 -0.15 -10.57
N GLU A 866 -14.40 0.27 -11.82
CA GLU A 866 -15.49 -0.30 -12.63
C GLU A 866 -15.29 -1.79 -12.98
N GLU A 867 -14.03 -2.22 -13.16
CA GLU A 867 -13.70 -3.61 -13.53
C GLU A 867 -14.06 -4.59 -12.40
N MET A 868 -13.61 -4.31 -11.17
CA MET A 868 -13.98 -5.12 -9.99
C MET A 868 -15.47 -5.00 -9.66
N LEU A 869 -16.08 -3.82 -9.83
CA LEU A 869 -17.54 -3.69 -9.75
C LEU A 869 -18.25 -4.63 -10.73
N GLY A 870 -17.75 -4.74 -11.96
CA GLY A 870 -18.23 -5.69 -12.95
C GLY A 870 -18.09 -7.14 -12.49
N LEU A 871 -16.94 -7.51 -11.93
CA LEU A 871 -16.66 -8.87 -11.45
C LEU A 871 -17.50 -9.31 -10.25
N PHE A 872 -18.03 -8.38 -9.44
CA PHE A 872 -18.95 -8.68 -8.34
C PHE A 872 -20.45 -8.57 -8.72
N ARG A 873 -20.80 -8.15 -9.95
CA ARG A 873 -22.20 -8.17 -10.40
C ARG A 873 -22.70 -9.62 -10.51
N GLY A 874 -23.83 -9.89 -9.87
CA GLY A 874 -24.47 -11.22 -9.85
C GLY A 874 -24.43 -11.94 -8.49
N GLY A 875 -23.76 -11.41 -7.47
CA GLY A 875 -23.72 -12.02 -6.14
C GLY A 875 -23.10 -13.41 -6.17
N ARG A 876 -23.81 -14.45 -5.69
CA ARG A 876 -23.35 -15.85 -5.78
C ARG A 876 -23.21 -16.39 -7.21
N ASN A 877 -23.79 -15.70 -8.21
CA ASN A 877 -23.65 -16.03 -9.62
C ASN A 877 -22.58 -15.18 -10.32
N ALA A 878 -21.79 -14.40 -9.58
CA ALA A 878 -20.71 -13.60 -10.13
C ALA A 878 -19.57 -14.50 -10.67
N PRO A 879 -18.86 -14.11 -11.76
CA PRO A 879 -17.86 -14.96 -12.41
C PRO A 879 -16.70 -15.42 -11.49
N LEU A 880 -16.45 -14.67 -10.41
CA LEU A 880 -15.37 -14.94 -9.45
C LEU A 880 -15.61 -16.18 -8.56
N PHE A 881 -16.84 -16.70 -8.50
CA PHE A 881 -17.23 -17.81 -7.62
C PHE A 881 -17.71 -19.04 -8.43
N PRO A 882 -16.83 -19.72 -9.18
CA PRO A 882 -17.21 -20.87 -10.01
C PRO A 882 -17.72 -22.06 -9.19
N ASN A 883 -17.23 -22.20 -7.96
CA ASN A 883 -17.77 -23.14 -6.97
C ASN A 883 -18.77 -22.39 -6.07
N LYS A 884 -20.06 -22.64 -6.29
CA LYS A 884 -21.15 -22.05 -5.51
C LYS A 884 -21.03 -22.45 -4.03
N LEU A 885 -20.88 -21.47 -3.14
CA LEU A 885 -20.92 -21.60 -1.68
C LEU A 885 -22.35 -21.51 -1.14
#